data_AF-A0A6I5I0Y3-F1
#
_entry.id   AF-A0A6I5I0Y3-F1
#
_cell.length_a   1.000
_cell.length_b   1.000
_cell.length_c   1.000
_cell.angle_alpha   90.00
_cell.angle_beta   90.00
_cell.angle_gamma   90.00
#
_symmetry.space_group_name_H-M   'P 1'
#
loop_
_entity.id
_entity.type
_entity.pdbx_description
1 polymer ?
#
loop_
_entity_poly.entity_id
_entity_poly.type
_entity_poly.pdbx_seq_one_letter_code
_entity_poly.pdbx_strand_id
1 'polypeptide(L)'
;MTSLSAPGSRVLLIGTGSHNAASGLPSVPAVMGNLADLGQVLVERCGLAEENLRVIRDPANPMELGIAIAQEAERAEGVLWIYYVGHGLVSPTGELHLATVATDSRSERVAYTALAYAAVRGSLLKTAARSMVVVLDCCFSGRAVGVLGDAEQETGLTRVDGGYVLAAAARDERALFTPGAPHTAFTGELIRLLSEGDPEGSQQLTLREACGYLERTLPARGFPRPRHLASERIEDLVLCPNPAYRPPPLSPVLPALARVNATPQPCPYPGLAAFDLSKAQWFFGREQLITELAGRLARRMDLADPLVLMGPSGSGKSSLLGAGLLTALGKGAIPVPGSRTWPHLLITPTEHPLTELANRLERLTGVPGALLRKEIESDPLRLVAVIREMLKARAGQTAITGSRLVLVVDQFEEIFTQCADVHERQMFISALCAAASGGGEPPALVVLGLRSDFHDRCAAYPELQPALRKTPLFVGPMTTEELREAITRPAQIAGLELQSELANILLRDLGADGTARSIDPEALPLLSHTLRATWQNREGHTLTMAGYAATGYVRNSVGNTAEAVYGQFNFTEQQTCRSLLLHLIHIGEGTQDTRRRVNRIRLLHDSTHPGTASEVLEVLAGTQLVTVEAGTVEITHEVLLHAWPRLRQWIEDDRSGLRIHQQLAQDSDAWERNGRNPAQLYRGSRLGLAREWVNSSTRGSHPSPLQRKFVNASVQAVQRRKRVMGLPAVALCSALLVMAGWLATSGVGSETGVDSGVEYEDWKVSHPSLRVGVMADQPGMSTYDEKKNEWTGYDIDMARAIAMRMGYAIDEVVFSPVTTENRSNVLRDGRVDLVLTEDRKLASPDGSSITFAGPYYQANGAFLVRKDSSKYEINDSSDLQNQNIPVCIERGSTHEKMLTEQGFTVMKPQPSTPQGCLEDLLNKNTNVYAMTSDDVFLARYANEYSEVRMLDDGRYGVAMRSGTPSLRREVCLALLHILKGKAWDEMYRANLSDLRGGKPPPAKPGVLECKDR
;
A
#
# COMPACT_ATOMS: atom_id res chain seq x y z
N MET A 1 29.86 -11.82 -9.47
CA MET A 1 29.75 -12.93 -10.45
C MET A 1 28.40 -12.82 -11.10
N THR A 2 28.30 -13.04 -12.41
CA THR A 2 27.03 -12.95 -13.14
C THR A 2 26.23 -14.23 -12.93
N SER A 3 24.91 -14.15 -12.89
CA SER A 3 24.07 -15.34 -12.71
C SER A 3 24.20 -16.32 -13.88
N LEU A 4 24.50 -15.83 -15.09
CA LEU A 4 24.74 -16.67 -16.26
C LEU A 4 26.06 -17.45 -16.24
N SER A 5 27.02 -17.03 -15.41
CA SER A 5 28.27 -17.78 -15.19
C SER A 5 28.11 -18.96 -14.22
N ALA A 6 26.94 -19.09 -13.58
CA ALA A 6 26.69 -20.16 -12.63
C ALA A 6 26.63 -21.54 -13.32
N PRO A 7 27.17 -22.60 -12.70
CA PRO A 7 27.04 -23.97 -13.20
C PRO A 7 25.58 -24.35 -13.46
N GLY A 8 25.33 -25.07 -14.55
CA GLY A 8 23.98 -25.50 -14.92
C GLY A 8 23.11 -24.42 -15.55
N SER A 9 23.66 -23.24 -15.86
CA SER A 9 22.96 -22.21 -16.65
C SER A 9 22.88 -22.61 -18.13
N ARG A 10 21.75 -22.35 -18.78
CA ARG A 10 21.45 -22.66 -20.18
C ARG A 10 20.76 -21.47 -20.83
N VAL A 11 21.21 -21.11 -22.03
CA VAL A 11 20.58 -20.07 -22.84
C VAL A 11 20.18 -20.65 -24.19
N LEU A 12 18.91 -20.49 -24.55
CA LEU A 12 18.37 -20.85 -25.86
C LEU A 12 17.91 -19.59 -26.58
N LEU A 13 18.58 -19.24 -27.69
CA LEU A 13 18.19 -18.16 -28.58
C LEU A 13 17.47 -18.74 -29.80
N ILE A 14 16.21 -18.37 -29.99
CA ILE A 14 15.37 -18.81 -31.11
C ILE A 14 15.03 -17.61 -31.98
N GLY A 15 15.23 -17.73 -33.29
CA GLY A 15 14.83 -16.71 -34.24
C GLY A 15 14.13 -17.28 -35.46
N THR A 16 13.04 -16.63 -35.88
CA THR A 16 12.27 -16.96 -37.08
C THR A 16 12.22 -15.74 -38.02
N GLY A 17 13.17 -15.69 -38.95
CA GLY A 17 13.33 -14.60 -39.92
C GLY A 17 12.86 -14.98 -41.32
N SER A 18 12.84 -16.27 -41.67
CA SER A 18 12.43 -16.79 -42.97
C SER A 18 11.10 -17.53 -42.88
N HIS A 19 10.20 -17.29 -43.84
CA HIS A 19 8.91 -17.95 -43.91
C HIS A 19 8.58 -18.39 -45.34
N ASN A 20 7.79 -19.47 -45.46
CA ASN A 20 7.33 -19.93 -46.77
C ASN A 20 6.49 -18.84 -47.46
N ALA A 21 6.57 -18.71 -48.79
CA ALA A 21 5.79 -17.72 -49.54
C ALA A 21 4.27 -17.84 -49.33
N ALA A 22 3.77 -19.05 -49.03
CA ALA A 22 2.36 -19.32 -48.75
C ALA A 22 1.93 -19.01 -47.31
N SER A 23 2.84 -18.61 -46.42
CA SER A 23 2.58 -18.34 -44.99
C SER A 23 1.77 -17.07 -44.74
N GLY A 24 1.85 -16.08 -45.64
CA GLY A 24 1.35 -14.73 -45.40
C GLY A 24 2.17 -13.91 -44.39
N LEU A 25 3.31 -14.42 -43.91
CA LEU A 25 4.23 -13.70 -43.02
C LEU A 25 5.40 -13.10 -43.81
N PRO A 26 5.72 -11.81 -43.62
CA PRO A 26 6.90 -11.21 -44.23
C PRO A 26 8.19 -11.69 -43.56
N SER A 27 9.28 -11.82 -44.32
CA SER A 27 10.60 -12.09 -43.76
C SER A 27 11.10 -10.94 -42.88
N VAL A 28 11.85 -11.28 -41.84
CA VAL A 28 12.48 -10.32 -40.90
C VAL A 28 13.99 -10.57 -40.87
N PRO A 29 14.77 -10.02 -41.83
CA PRO A 29 16.21 -10.31 -41.94
C PRO A 29 17.03 -9.97 -40.68
N ALA A 30 16.58 -8.96 -39.91
CA ALA A 30 17.20 -8.54 -38.66
C ALA A 30 17.27 -9.64 -37.59
N VAL A 31 16.43 -10.68 -37.69
CA VAL A 31 16.45 -11.85 -36.78
C VAL A 31 17.83 -12.52 -36.75
N MET A 32 18.51 -12.63 -37.88
CA MET A 32 19.82 -13.29 -37.92
C MET A 32 20.89 -12.47 -37.22
N GLY A 33 20.85 -11.14 -37.38
CA GLY A 33 21.72 -10.20 -36.66
C GLY A 33 21.46 -10.25 -35.15
N ASN A 34 20.19 -10.26 -34.73
CA ASN A 34 19.80 -10.41 -33.34
C ASN A 34 20.41 -11.65 -32.68
N LEU A 35 20.26 -12.82 -33.29
CA LEU A 35 20.75 -14.08 -32.71
C LEU A 35 22.28 -14.12 -32.60
N ALA A 36 22.98 -13.61 -33.61
CA ALA A 36 24.44 -13.58 -33.61
C ALA A 36 24.96 -12.65 -32.52
N ASP A 37 24.50 -11.39 -32.52
CA ASP A 37 25.08 -10.35 -31.68
C ASP A 37 24.61 -10.48 -30.22
N LEU A 38 23.36 -10.87 -29.97
CA LEU A 38 22.91 -11.17 -28.59
C LEU A 38 23.65 -12.38 -28.02
N GLY A 39 23.84 -13.44 -28.81
CA GLY A 39 24.61 -14.61 -28.38
C GLY A 39 26.04 -14.26 -28.03
N GLN A 40 26.71 -13.49 -28.89
CA GLN A 40 28.07 -13.02 -28.66
C GLN A 40 28.17 -12.18 -27.38
N VAL A 41 27.26 -11.23 -27.17
CA VAL A 41 27.27 -10.36 -25.98
C VAL A 41 27.00 -11.15 -24.69
N LEU A 42 26.12 -12.14 -24.70
CA LEU A 42 25.89 -12.99 -23.53
C LEU A 42 27.13 -13.80 -23.14
N VAL A 43 27.92 -14.27 -24.11
CA VAL A 43 29.18 -14.97 -23.86
C VAL A 43 30.26 -13.99 -23.39
N GLU A 44 30.49 -12.91 -24.13
CA GLU A 44 31.61 -12.00 -23.90
C GLU A 44 31.42 -11.06 -22.69
N ARG A 45 30.18 -10.64 -22.39
CA ARG A 45 29.87 -9.65 -21.35
C ARG A 45 29.16 -10.25 -20.15
N CYS A 46 28.26 -11.20 -20.37
CA CYS A 46 27.48 -11.82 -19.29
C CYS A 46 28.13 -13.07 -18.70
N GLY A 47 29.26 -13.54 -19.25
CA GLY A 47 30.02 -14.66 -18.70
C GLY A 47 29.36 -16.02 -18.89
N LEU A 48 28.47 -16.14 -19.88
CA LEU A 48 27.90 -17.42 -20.30
C LEU A 48 28.99 -18.27 -20.97
N ALA A 49 29.14 -19.52 -20.55
CA ALA A 49 30.03 -20.46 -21.24
C ALA A 49 29.47 -20.79 -22.63
N GLU A 50 30.32 -20.82 -23.66
CA GLU A 50 29.89 -21.02 -25.06
C GLU A 50 29.14 -22.33 -25.26
N GLU A 51 29.53 -23.41 -24.55
CA GLU A 51 28.83 -24.70 -24.56
C GLU A 51 27.43 -24.69 -23.94
N ASN A 52 27.07 -23.61 -23.24
CA ASN A 52 25.77 -23.40 -22.61
C ASN A 52 24.85 -22.49 -23.44
N LEU A 53 25.31 -22.00 -24.58
CA LEU A 53 24.52 -21.24 -25.55
C LEU A 53 24.08 -22.15 -26.70
N ARG A 54 22.76 -22.29 -26.90
CA ARG A 54 22.17 -22.94 -28.08
C ARG A 54 21.42 -21.92 -28.90
N VAL A 55 21.66 -21.92 -30.22
CA VAL A 55 20.98 -21.02 -31.17
C VAL A 55 20.18 -21.85 -32.17
N ILE A 56 18.90 -21.52 -32.34
CA ILE A 56 18.00 -22.13 -33.32
C ILE A 56 17.55 -21.07 -34.30
N ARG A 57 17.84 -21.32 -35.57
CA ARG A 57 17.54 -20.42 -36.69
C ARG A 57 16.47 -21.06 -37.55
N ASP A 58 15.39 -20.33 -37.79
CA ASP A 58 14.31 -20.72 -38.70
C ASP A 58 13.85 -22.18 -38.48
N PRO A 59 13.37 -22.54 -37.27
CA PRO A 59 12.86 -23.88 -36.99
C PRO A 59 11.78 -24.24 -38.01
N ALA A 60 11.85 -25.45 -38.58
CA ALA A 60 11.03 -25.83 -39.72
C ALA A 60 9.54 -25.88 -39.36
N ASN A 61 9.22 -26.30 -38.13
CA ASN A 61 7.85 -26.53 -37.67
C ASN A 61 7.73 -26.35 -36.14
N PRO A 62 6.51 -26.21 -35.58
CA PRO A 62 6.31 -26.01 -34.14
C PRO A 62 6.80 -27.18 -33.27
N MET A 63 6.86 -28.40 -33.81
CA MET A 63 7.36 -29.57 -33.07
C MET A 63 8.86 -29.45 -32.80
N GLU A 64 9.65 -29.07 -33.82
CA GLU A 64 11.09 -28.85 -33.67
C GLU A 64 11.38 -27.77 -32.63
N LEU A 65 10.64 -26.66 -32.69
CA LEU A 65 10.76 -25.58 -31.71
C LEU A 65 10.41 -26.04 -30.29
N GLY A 66 9.30 -26.75 -30.12
CA GLY A 66 8.87 -27.26 -28.81
C GLY A 66 9.85 -28.26 -28.20
N ILE A 67 10.39 -29.18 -29.01
CA ILE A 67 11.40 -30.16 -28.57
C ILE A 67 12.67 -29.46 -28.08
N ALA A 68 13.13 -28.45 -28.80
CA ALA A 68 14.33 -27.72 -28.39
C ALA A 68 14.15 -27.00 -27.05
N ILE A 69 13.01 -26.34 -26.85
CA ILE A 69 12.69 -25.67 -25.57
C ILE A 69 12.64 -26.70 -24.44
N ALA A 70 11.98 -27.84 -24.65
CA ALA A 70 11.89 -28.91 -23.66
C ALA A 70 13.28 -29.47 -23.29
N GLN A 71 14.14 -29.72 -24.27
CA GLN A 71 15.50 -30.23 -24.04
C GLN A 71 16.36 -29.27 -23.20
N GLU A 72 16.29 -27.96 -23.46
CA GLU A 72 17.07 -27.00 -22.67
C GLU A 72 16.47 -26.81 -21.27
N ALA A 73 15.14 -26.86 -21.14
CA ALA A 73 14.47 -26.82 -19.84
C ALA A 73 14.83 -28.03 -18.96
N GLU A 74 14.94 -29.23 -19.53
CA GLU A 74 15.35 -30.46 -18.83
C GLU A 74 16.83 -30.43 -18.36
N ARG A 75 17.69 -29.70 -19.06
CA ARG A 75 19.15 -29.65 -18.80
C ARG A 75 19.57 -28.49 -17.90
N ALA A 76 18.68 -27.56 -17.60
CA ALA A 76 18.99 -26.38 -16.81
C ALA A 76 18.78 -26.65 -15.31
N GLU A 77 19.78 -26.26 -14.52
CA GLU A 77 19.77 -26.35 -13.04
C GLU A 77 20.01 -24.99 -12.38
N GLY A 78 20.76 -24.10 -13.04
CA GLY A 78 21.05 -22.74 -12.60
C GLY A 78 20.04 -21.74 -13.16
N VAL A 79 20.43 -21.04 -14.22
CA VAL A 79 19.55 -20.11 -14.96
C VAL A 79 19.10 -20.75 -16.27
N LEU A 80 17.80 -20.74 -16.57
CA LEU A 80 17.26 -21.03 -17.90
C LEU A 80 16.85 -19.72 -18.57
N TRP A 81 17.55 -19.31 -19.62
CA TRP A 81 17.18 -18.13 -20.42
C TRP A 81 16.65 -18.59 -21.78
N ILE A 82 15.37 -18.34 -22.06
CA ILE A 82 14.76 -18.54 -23.38
C ILE A 82 14.53 -17.18 -24.03
N TYR A 83 15.09 -16.97 -25.20
CA TYR A 83 14.85 -15.80 -26.02
C TYR A 83 14.20 -16.22 -27.34
N TYR A 84 13.11 -15.55 -27.71
CA TYR A 84 12.44 -15.75 -28.99
C TYR A 84 12.31 -14.41 -29.72
N VAL A 85 12.63 -14.41 -31.03
CA VAL A 85 12.39 -13.28 -31.91
C VAL A 85 11.79 -13.71 -33.24
N GLY A 86 10.78 -12.98 -33.72
CA GLY A 86 10.08 -13.30 -34.96
C GLY A 86 8.62 -12.85 -34.91
N HIS A 87 7.75 -13.55 -35.64
CA HIS A 87 6.31 -13.23 -35.63
C HIS A 87 5.57 -13.88 -34.47
N GLY A 88 4.82 -13.06 -33.74
CA GLY A 88 3.83 -13.50 -32.77
C GLY A 88 2.45 -13.38 -33.37
N LEU A 89 1.68 -14.46 -33.30
CA LEU A 89 0.31 -14.55 -33.83
C LEU A 89 -0.68 -14.77 -32.69
N VAL A 90 -1.91 -14.33 -32.88
CA VAL A 90 -2.99 -14.54 -31.91
C VAL A 90 -4.05 -15.40 -32.56
N SER A 91 -4.37 -16.54 -31.93
CA SER A 91 -5.46 -17.41 -32.38
C SER A 91 -6.83 -16.75 -32.16
N PRO A 92 -7.92 -17.27 -32.75
CA PRO A 92 -9.28 -16.80 -32.43
C PRO A 92 -9.64 -16.90 -30.93
N THR A 93 -9.00 -17.79 -30.18
CA THR A 93 -9.15 -17.94 -28.73
C THR A 93 -8.37 -16.90 -27.92
N GLY A 94 -7.63 -16.00 -28.58
CA GLY A 94 -6.84 -14.95 -27.94
C GLY A 94 -5.46 -15.42 -27.45
N GLU A 95 -5.03 -16.64 -27.78
CA GLU A 95 -3.78 -17.23 -27.32
C GLU A 95 -2.59 -16.83 -28.22
N LEU A 96 -1.46 -16.48 -27.60
CA LEU A 96 -0.21 -16.18 -28.29
C LEU A 96 0.42 -17.46 -28.88
N HIS A 97 0.82 -17.38 -30.15
CA HIS A 97 1.52 -18.44 -30.88
C HIS A 97 2.82 -17.90 -31.47
N LEU A 98 3.91 -18.65 -31.31
CA LEU A 98 5.24 -18.34 -31.84
C LEU A 98 5.37 -18.95 -33.24
N ALA A 99 5.61 -18.11 -34.25
CA ALA A 99 5.76 -18.55 -35.63
C ALA A 99 7.03 -19.39 -35.84
N THR A 100 6.98 -20.26 -36.85
CA THR A 100 8.06 -21.09 -37.41
C THR A 100 8.06 -20.94 -38.93
N VAL A 101 8.95 -21.61 -39.65
CA VAL A 101 8.98 -21.55 -41.13
C VAL A 101 7.67 -22.05 -41.75
N ALA A 102 7.08 -23.11 -41.18
CA ALA A 102 5.83 -23.72 -41.64
C ALA A 102 4.55 -22.97 -41.22
N THR A 103 4.67 -21.88 -40.46
CA THR A 103 3.50 -21.16 -39.94
C THR A 103 2.65 -20.54 -41.04
N ASP A 104 1.34 -20.71 -40.95
CA ASP A 104 0.34 -20.09 -41.82
C ASP A 104 -0.44 -19.05 -41.00
N SER A 105 -0.34 -17.77 -41.39
CA SER A 105 -0.92 -16.64 -40.66
C SER A 105 -2.45 -16.56 -40.70
N ARG A 106 -3.11 -17.39 -41.51
CA ARG A 106 -4.58 -17.48 -41.53
C ARG A 106 -5.10 -17.99 -40.18
N SER A 107 -6.04 -17.27 -39.60
CA SER A 107 -6.54 -17.48 -38.22
C SER A 107 -6.95 -18.92 -37.89
N GLU A 108 -7.59 -19.63 -38.83
CA GLU A 108 -8.01 -21.03 -38.68
C GLU A 108 -6.84 -22.03 -38.62
N ARG A 109 -5.65 -21.63 -39.06
CA ARG A 109 -4.47 -22.50 -39.25
C ARG A 109 -3.36 -22.25 -38.25
N VAL A 110 -3.37 -21.11 -37.57
CA VAL A 110 -2.35 -20.74 -36.57
C VAL A 110 -2.23 -21.82 -35.47
N ALA A 111 -3.35 -22.36 -35.01
CA ALA A 111 -3.41 -23.31 -33.89
C ALA A 111 -2.61 -24.61 -34.08
N TYR A 112 -2.30 -25.00 -35.33
CA TYR A 112 -1.55 -26.22 -35.63
C TYR A 112 -0.33 -26.00 -36.53
N THR A 113 -0.06 -24.77 -36.97
CA THR A 113 1.12 -24.41 -37.77
C THR A 113 2.11 -23.51 -37.04
N ALA A 114 1.75 -22.99 -35.87
CA ALA A 114 2.61 -22.23 -34.97
C ALA A 114 2.65 -22.88 -33.57
N LEU A 115 3.66 -22.55 -32.76
CA LEU A 115 3.79 -23.12 -31.42
C LEU A 115 2.98 -22.28 -30.43
N ALA A 116 1.93 -22.86 -29.86
CA ALA A 116 1.16 -22.23 -28.79
C ALA A 116 2.06 -21.91 -27.58
N TYR A 117 1.97 -20.69 -27.06
CA TYR A 117 2.78 -20.28 -25.91
C TYR A 117 2.44 -21.07 -24.65
N ALA A 118 1.21 -21.59 -24.52
CA ALA A 118 0.89 -22.51 -23.42
C ALA A 118 1.73 -23.80 -23.44
N ALA A 119 2.11 -24.30 -24.62
CA ALA A 119 3.00 -25.46 -24.74
C ALA A 119 4.43 -25.12 -24.30
N VAL A 120 4.92 -23.92 -24.64
CA VAL A 120 6.20 -23.39 -24.15
C VAL A 120 6.19 -23.34 -22.61
N ARG A 121 5.14 -22.74 -22.03
CA ARG A 121 4.95 -22.69 -20.57
C ARG A 121 4.97 -24.08 -19.93
N GLY A 122 4.26 -25.04 -20.50
CA GLY A 122 4.20 -26.41 -19.99
C GLY A 122 5.58 -27.11 -19.95
N SER A 123 6.48 -26.77 -20.87
CA SER A 123 7.88 -27.24 -20.82
C SER A 123 8.70 -26.52 -19.76
N LEU A 124 8.52 -25.20 -19.61
CA LEU A 124 9.26 -24.40 -18.62
C LEU A 124 8.94 -24.82 -17.18
N LEU A 125 7.69 -25.13 -16.86
CA LEU A 125 7.27 -25.57 -15.52
C LEU A 125 7.89 -26.89 -15.05
N LYS A 126 8.53 -27.64 -15.96
CA LYS A 126 9.20 -28.91 -15.66
C LYS A 126 10.70 -28.76 -15.42
N THR A 127 11.25 -27.55 -15.54
CA THR A 127 12.69 -27.32 -15.37
C THR A 127 13.13 -27.51 -13.92
N ALA A 128 14.39 -27.92 -13.73
CA ALA A 128 15.06 -27.91 -12.44
C ALA A 128 15.83 -26.59 -12.18
N ALA A 129 15.80 -25.65 -13.12
CA ALA A 129 16.48 -24.38 -13.01
C ALA A 129 15.95 -23.57 -11.81
N ARG A 130 16.87 -22.96 -11.07
CA ARG A 130 16.51 -22.04 -9.98
C ARG A 130 15.94 -20.72 -10.48
N SER A 131 16.32 -20.27 -11.67
CA SER A 131 15.82 -19.02 -12.21
C SER A 131 15.47 -19.19 -13.67
N MET A 132 14.27 -18.76 -14.06
CA MET A 132 13.81 -18.80 -15.45
C MET A 132 13.64 -17.39 -16.01
N VAL A 133 14.21 -17.12 -17.18
CA VAL A 133 14.09 -15.84 -17.88
C VAL A 133 13.56 -16.11 -19.27
N VAL A 134 12.43 -15.51 -19.64
CA VAL A 134 11.82 -15.61 -20.96
C VAL A 134 11.76 -14.23 -21.59
N VAL A 135 12.42 -14.03 -22.72
CA VAL A 135 12.44 -12.77 -23.47
C VAL A 135 11.75 -12.98 -24.81
N LEU A 136 10.69 -12.23 -25.08
CA LEU A 136 9.87 -12.35 -26.29
C LEU A 136 9.91 -11.05 -27.09
N ASP A 137 10.63 -11.07 -28.22
CA ASP A 137 10.66 -10.00 -29.21
C ASP A 137 9.76 -10.35 -30.41
N CYS A 138 8.46 -10.25 -30.19
CA CYS A 138 7.46 -10.48 -31.22
C CYS A 138 6.17 -9.69 -30.96
N CYS A 139 5.31 -9.55 -31.97
CA CYS A 139 4.00 -8.94 -31.83
C CYS A 139 3.16 -9.64 -30.75
N PHE A 140 2.35 -8.86 -30.02
CA PHE A 140 1.44 -9.37 -28.99
C PHE A 140 2.12 -10.12 -27.83
N SER A 141 3.44 -9.99 -27.68
CA SER A 141 4.25 -10.66 -26.65
C SER A 141 3.78 -10.36 -25.22
N GLY A 142 3.14 -9.22 -24.97
CA GLY A 142 2.51 -8.89 -23.69
C GLY A 142 1.39 -9.86 -23.26
N ARG A 143 0.92 -10.76 -24.15
CA ARG A 143 0.01 -11.85 -23.79
C ARG A 143 0.68 -12.98 -22.99
N ALA A 144 2.01 -13.04 -22.99
CA ALA A 144 2.78 -13.93 -22.13
C ALA A 144 2.88 -13.42 -20.68
N VAL A 145 2.71 -12.11 -20.47
CA VAL A 145 2.74 -11.44 -19.16
C VAL A 145 1.44 -11.77 -18.41
N GLY A 146 1.59 -12.40 -17.24
CA GLY A 146 0.51 -12.88 -16.36
C GLY A 146 0.31 -14.39 -16.34
N VAL A 147 1.00 -15.17 -17.18
CA VAL A 147 0.69 -16.61 -17.36
C VAL A 147 1.72 -17.55 -16.71
N LEU A 148 2.92 -17.05 -16.39
CA LEU A 148 3.97 -17.83 -15.71
C LEU A 148 3.92 -17.71 -14.17
N GLY A 149 3.53 -16.56 -13.63
CA GLY A 149 3.39 -16.34 -12.19
C GLY A 149 2.29 -17.18 -11.54
N ASP A 150 1.20 -17.46 -12.27
CA ASP A 150 0.07 -18.27 -11.78
C ASP A 150 0.44 -19.76 -11.64
N ALA A 151 1.40 -20.26 -12.43
CA ALA A 151 1.74 -21.68 -12.51
C ALA A 151 2.86 -22.13 -11.56
N GLU A 152 3.74 -21.23 -11.10
CA GLU A 152 4.67 -21.51 -9.98
C GLU A 152 3.91 -21.82 -8.67
N GLN A 153 2.67 -21.33 -8.52
CA GLN A 153 1.81 -21.60 -7.38
C GLN A 153 0.98 -22.89 -7.47
N GLU A 154 0.94 -23.56 -8.64
CA GLU A 154 0.17 -24.80 -8.85
C GLU A 154 0.97 -26.08 -8.56
N THR A 155 2.30 -26.07 -8.71
CA THR A 155 3.10 -27.31 -8.71
C THR A 155 3.65 -27.73 -7.34
N GLY A 156 3.61 -26.86 -6.32
CA GLY A 156 4.16 -27.17 -4.99
C GLY A 156 5.66 -27.51 -4.99
N LEU A 157 6.37 -27.26 -6.09
CA LEU A 157 7.80 -27.53 -6.25
C LEU A 157 8.60 -26.34 -5.71
N THR A 158 9.06 -26.49 -4.46
CA THR A 158 9.96 -25.61 -3.70
C THR A 158 11.39 -25.54 -4.27
N ARG A 159 11.57 -25.26 -5.57
CA ARG A 159 12.91 -25.24 -6.20
C ARG A 159 13.25 -24.09 -7.15
N VAL A 160 12.30 -23.25 -7.57
CA VAL A 160 12.59 -22.09 -8.42
C VAL A 160 12.57 -20.82 -7.54
N ASP A 161 13.69 -20.09 -7.50
CA ASP A 161 13.84 -18.76 -6.88
C ASP A 161 13.14 -17.64 -7.70
N GLY A 162 12.45 -18.00 -8.79
CA GLY A 162 11.50 -17.17 -9.54
C GLY A 162 11.58 -17.29 -11.07
N GLY A 163 10.56 -16.76 -11.76
CA GLY A 163 10.42 -16.67 -13.21
C GLY A 163 10.22 -15.22 -13.65
N TYR A 164 10.92 -14.83 -14.72
CA TYR A 164 10.91 -13.48 -15.30
C TYR A 164 10.50 -13.54 -16.76
N VAL A 165 9.49 -12.77 -17.17
CA VAL A 165 9.08 -12.64 -18.57
C VAL A 165 9.26 -11.19 -19.00
N LEU A 166 9.97 -10.96 -20.09
CA LEU A 166 10.16 -9.65 -20.71
C LEU A 166 9.63 -9.68 -22.14
N ALA A 167 8.62 -8.87 -22.42
CA ALA A 167 7.91 -8.79 -23.69
C ALA A 167 8.18 -7.43 -24.37
N ALA A 168 8.48 -7.47 -25.66
CA ALA A 168 8.80 -6.28 -26.45
C ALA A 168 7.60 -5.34 -26.72
N ALA A 169 6.36 -5.85 -26.64
CA ALA A 169 5.14 -5.08 -26.94
C ALA A 169 3.98 -5.44 -26.00
N ALA A 170 2.96 -4.56 -25.90
CA ALA A 170 1.73 -4.84 -25.17
C ALA A 170 0.88 -5.98 -25.79
N ARG A 171 -0.21 -6.37 -25.10
CA ARG A 171 -1.11 -7.49 -25.50
C ARG A 171 -1.78 -7.32 -26.86
N ASP A 172 -1.95 -6.08 -27.27
CA ASP A 172 -2.67 -5.60 -28.45
C ASP A 172 -1.76 -4.78 -29.39
N GLU A 173 -0.46 -4.77 -29.13
CA GLU A 173 0.53 -3.95 -29.84
C GLU A 173 1.49 -4.83 -30.66
N ARG A 174 1.96 -4.28 -31.79
CA ARG A 174 2.94 -4.95 -32.66
C ARG A 174 4.36 -4.57 -32.26
N ALA A 175 5.26 -5.56 -32.20
CA ALA A 175 6.68 -5.28 -32.10
C ALA A 175 7.17 -4.69 -33.43
N LEU A 176 8.06 -3.70 -33.36
CA LEU A 176 8.52 -2.95 -34.52
C LEU A 176 9.98 -3.28 -34.86
N PHE A 177 10.27 -3.31 -36.15
CA PHE A 177 11.64 -3.28 -36.67
C PHE A 177 11.71 -2.29 -37.84
N THR A 178 12.88 -1.69 -38.03
CA THR A 178 13.11 -0.74 -39.13
C THR A 178 13.69 -1.52 -40.32
N PRO A 179 13.10 -1.45 -41.52
CA PRO A 179 13.65 -2.11 -42.70
C PRO A 179 15.10 -1.69 -42.96
N GLY A 180 16.00 -2.65 -43.12
CA GLY A 180 17.43 -2.41 -43.33
C GLY A 180 18.26 -2.17 -42.05
N ALA A 181 17.64 -2.09 -40.88
CA ALA A 181 18.37 -2.08 -39.62
C ALA A 181 18.97 -3.46 -39.31
N PRO A 182 20.15 -3.52 -38.66
CA PRO A 182 20.81 -4.79 -38.32
C PRO A 182 20.06 -5.60 -37.27
N HIS A 183 19.24 -4.94 -36.44
CA HIS A 183 18.50 -5.54 -35.33
C HIS A 183 17.03 -5.07 -35.31
N THR A 184 16.16 -5.85 -34.66
CA THR A 184 14.83 -5.38 -34.26
C THR A 184 14.95 -4.30 -33.19
N ALA A 185 13.94 -3.43 -33.04
CA ALA A 185 14.07 -2.27 -32.16
C ALA A 185 14.35 -2.64 -30.69
N PHE A 186 13.60 -3.61 -30.17
CA PHE A 186 13.76 -4.10 -28.81
C PHE A 186 15.12 -4.78 -28.59
N THR A 187 15.46 -5.75 -29.45
CA THR A 187 16.72 -6.49 -29.31
C THR A 187 17.94 -5.61 -29.53
N GLY A 188 17.88 -4.65 -30.46
CA GLY A 188 18.96 -3.69 -30.69
C GLY A 188 19.26 -2.86 -29.45
N GLU A 189 18.24 -2.37 -28.74
CA GLU A 189 18.44 -1.65 -27.48
C GLU A 189 18.92 -2.54 -26.34
N LEU A 190 18.48 -3.81 -26.29
CA LEU A 190 18.98 -4.78 -25.30
C LEU A 190 20.47 -5.10 -25.54
N ILE A 191 20.87 -5.33 -26.79
CA ILE A 191 22.28 -5.54 -27.17
C ILE A 191 23.09 -4.30 -26.82
N ARG A 192 22.57 -3.10 -27.10
CA ARG A 192 23.23 -1.84 -26.78
C ARG A 192 23.45 -1.68 -25.27
N LEU A 193 22.44 -1.97 -24.46
CA LEU A 193 22.56 -1.96 -23.00
C LEU A 193 23.66 -2.92 -22.52
N LEU A 194 23.63 -4.17 -22.97
CA LEU A 194 24.58 -5.19 -22.50
C LEU A 194 26.00 -4.94 -23.02
N SER A 195 26.16 -4.24 -24.14
CA SER A 195 27.47 -3.93 -24.76
C SER A 195 28.08 -2.62 -24.26
N GLU A 196 27.28 -1.55 -24.21
CA GLU A 196 27.71 -0.18 -23.92
C GLU A 196 27.41 0.24 -22.48
N GLY A 197 26.38 -0.35 -21.86
CA GLY A 197 25.95 -0.07 -20.49
C GLY A 197 24.91 1.06 -20.39
N ASP A 198 24.41 1.27 -19.17
CA ASP A 198 23.60 2.43 -18.82
C ASP A 198 24.45 3.39 -17.96
N PRO A 199 24.78 4.61 -18.43
CA PRO A 199 25.49 5.60 -17.64
C PRO A 199 24.75 6.01 -16.35
N GLU A 200 23.43 5.84 -16.30
CA GLU A 200 22.59 6.10 -15.12
C GLU A 200 22.36 4.84 -14.26
N GLY A 201 22.82 3.68 -14.72
CA GLY A 201 22.65 2.38 -14.04
C GLY A 201 23.70 2.12 -12.96
N SER A 202 23.48 1.10 -12.12
CA SER A 202 24.43 0.72 -11.08
C SER A 202 25.67 0.01 -11.65
N GLN A 203 26.57 -0.44 -10.77
CA GLN A 203 27.76 -1.20 -11.17
C GLN A 203 27.44 -2.52 -11.88
N GLN A 204 26.28 -3.10 -11.60
CA GLN A 204 25.82 -4.34 -12.22
C GLN A 204 24.56 -4.04 -13.05
N LEU A 205 24.29 -4.84 -14.07
CA LEU A 205 23.05 -4.81 -14.83
C LEU A 205 22.21 -6.01 -14.40
N THR A 206 21.22 -5.75 -13.55
CA THR A 206 20.17 -6.69 -13.15
C THR A 206 19.03 -6.74 -14.19
N LEU A 207 18.13 -7.73 -14.08
CA LEU A 207 16.90 -7.75 -14.90
C LEU A 207 16.05 -6.49 -14.67
N ARG A 208 15.97 -5.99 -13.43
CA ARG A 208 15.32 -4.72 -13.07
C ARG A 208 15.91 -3.54 -13.83
N GLU A 209 17.23 -3.41 -13.82
CA GLU A 209 17.92 -2.30 -14.50
C GLU A 209 17.79 -2.41 -16.01
N ALA A 210 17.86 -3.62 -16.55
CA ALA A 210 17.66 -3.83 -17.97
C ALA A 210 16.26 -3.45 -18.41
N CYS A 211 15.23 -3.80 -17.63
CA CYS A 211 13.88 -3.39 -17.92
C CYS A 211 13.69 -1.88 -17.79
N GLY A 212 14.18 -1.28 -16.69
CA GLY A 212 14.08 0.17 -16.46
C GLY A 212 14.76 1.00 -17.56
N TYR A 213 15.90 0.53 -18.06
CA TYR A 213 16.57 1.11 -19.22
C TYR A 213 15.70 1.05 -20.47
N LEU A 214 15.19 -0.14 -20.82
CA LEU A 214 14.39 -0.35 -22.03
C LEU A 214 13.05 0.42 -21.97
N GLU A 215 12.43 0.51 -20.79
CA GLU A 215 11.22 1.32 -20.56
C GLU A 215 11.45 2.82 -20.76
N ARG A 216 12.69 3.28 -20.57
CA ARG A 216 13.10 4.68 -20.76
C ARG A 216 13.51 4.95 -22.22
N THR A 217 14.33 4.07 -22.81
CA THR A 217 14.97 4.34 -24.11
C THR A 217 14.08 4.01 -25.32
N LEU A 218 13.27 2.95 -25.25
CA LEU A 218 12.41 2.56 -26.38
C LEU A 218 11.33 3.61 -26.67
N PRO A 219 10.53 4.09 -25.69
CA PRO A 219 9.52 5.12 -25.95
C PRO A 219 10.12 6.46 -26.39
N ALA A 220 11.29 6.82 -25.85
CA ALA A 220 12.00 8.04 -26.25
C ALA A 220 12.41 8.03 -27.74
N ARG A 221 12.52 6.85 -28.35
CA ARG A 221 12.81 6.65 -29.77
C ARG A 221 11.56 6.31 -30.61
N GLY A 222 10.37 6.40 -30.02
CA GLY A 222 9.10 6.13 -30.68
C GLY A 222 8.76 4.64 -30.84
N PHE A 223 9.39 3.76 -30.07
CA PHE A 223 9.11 2.32 -30.07
C PHE A 223 8.19 1.91 -28.91
N PRO A 224 7.50 0.76 -29.01
CA PRO A 224 6.68 0.21 -27.95
C PRO A 224 7.39 0.14 -26.59
N ARG A 225 6.65 0.43 -25.52
CA ARG A 225 7.15 0.24 -24.16
C ARG A 225 7.14 -1.27 -23.82
N PRO A 226 8.25 -1.85 -23.35
CA PRO A 226 8.28 -3.26 -22.98
C PRO A 226 7.36 -3.54 -21.79
N ARG A 227 6.92 -4.79 -21.66
CA ARG A 227 6.12 -5.29 -20.52
C ARG A 227 6.90 -6.39 -19.83
N HIS A 228 6.80 -6.47 -18.51
CA HIS A 228 7.45 -7.54 -17.76
C HIS A 228 6.55 -8.11 -16.67
N LEU A 229 6.85 -9.33 -16.25
CA LEU A 229 6.35 -9.98 -15.05
C LEU A 229 7.54 -10.63 -14.34
N ALA A 230 7.60 -10.49 -13.02
CA ALA A 230 8.55 -11.19 -12.17
C ALA A 230 7.82 -11.88 -11.02
N SER A 231 8.24 -13.09 -10.64
CA SER A 231 7.97 -13.62 -9.30
C SER A 231 9.04 -13.17 -8.31
N GLU A 232 8.86 -13.44 -7.02
CA GLU A 232 9.66 -12.84 -5.94
C GLU A 232 11.19 -12.97 -6.17
N ARG A 233 11.94 -11.86 -6.02
CA ARG A 233 13.42 -11.76 -6.03
C ARG A 233 14.17 -11.97 -7.36
N ILE A 234 13.56 -12.49 -8.44
CA ILE A 234 14.30 -12.70 -9.71
C ILE A 234 14.72 -11.39 -10.40
N GLU A 235 14.05 -10.26 -10.12
CA GLU A 235 14.39 -8.97 -10.74
C GLU A 235 15.82 -8.50 -10.42
N ASP A 236 16.39 -8.96 -9.31
CA ASP A 236 17.74 -8.62 -8.88
C ASP A 236 18.80 -9.59 -9.46
N LEU A 237 18.39 -10.52 -10.35
CA LEU A 237 19.28 -11.43 -11.06
C LEU A 237 20.26 -10.63 -11.93
N VAL A 238 21.55 -10.77 -11.63
CA VAL A 238 22.64 -10.03 -12.28
C VAL A 238 22.98 -10.66 -13.65
N LEU A 239 22.74 -9.92 -14.72
CA LEU A 239 23.04 -10.31 -16.09
C LEU A 239 24.53 -10.14 -16.40
N CYS A 240 25.05 -8.93 -16.23
CA CYS A 240 26.45 -8.58 -16.50
C CYS A 240 26.91 -7.41 -15.63
N PRO A 241 28.23 -7.16 -15.49
CA PRO A 241 28.73 -5.87 -15.03
C PRO A 241 28.33 -4.76 -16.00
N ASN A 242 28.02 -3.57 -15.50
CA ASN A 242 27.66 -2.42 -16.35
C ASN A 242 28.93 -1.73 -16.91
N PRO A 243 29.20 -1.79 -18.24
CA PRO A 243 30.42 -1.21 -18.81
C PRO A 243 30.41 0.33 -18.87
N ALA A 244 29.22 0.96 -18.83
CA ALA A 244 29.07 2.41 -18.71
C ALA A 244 29.25 2.91 -17.29
N TYR A 245 29.23 2.01 -16.29
CA TYR A 245 29.43 2.41 -14.91
C TYR A 245 30.81 3.02 -14.75
N ARG A 246 30.81 4.32 -14.48
CA ARG A 246 31.96 5.01 -13.94
C ARG A 246 31.78 4.98 -12.44
N PRO A 247 32.60 4.23 -11.68
CA PRO A 247 32.60 4.42 -10.25
C PRO A 247 32.77 5.92 -10.03
N PRO A 248 31.90 6.54 -9.20
CA PRO A 248 32.18 7.91 -8.79
C PRO A 248 33.64 7.92 -8.33
N PRO A 249 34.44 8.95 -8.68
CA PRO A 249 35.81 9.00 -8.20
C PRO A 249 35.75 8.64 -6.72
N LEU A 250 36.51 7.61 -6.34
CA LEU A 250 36.64 7.17 -4.96
C LEU A 250 37.27 8.34 -4.21
N SER A 251 36.47 9.35 -3.90
CA SER A 251 36.66 10.16 -2.73
C SER A 251 36.55 9.14 -1.63
N PRO A 252 37.65 8.85 -0.91
CA PRO A 252 37.50 8.04 0.27
C PRO A 252 36.44 8.78 1.09
N VAL A 253 35.33 8.10 1.38
CA VAL A 253 34.51 8.44 2.53
C VAL A 253 35.41 8.12 3.73
N LEU A 254 36.40 9.00 3.94
CA LEU A 254 37.11 9.12 5.19
C LEU A 254 36.03 9.48 6.22
N PRO A 255 36.05 8.86 7.40
CA PRO A 255 35.14 9.26 8.46
C PRO A 255 35.31 10.77 8.69
N ALA A 256 34.20 11.45 8.88
CA ALA A 256 34.10 12.87 9.17
C ALA A 256 34.68 13.25 10.56
N LEU A 257 35.85 12.73 10.92
CA LEU A 257 36.50 12.98 12.21
C LEU A 257 37.92 13.56 12.13
N ALA A 258 38.44 13.86 10.93
CA ALA A 258 39.74 14.53 10.82
C ALA A 258 39.88 15.44 9.59
N ARG A 259 39.05 16.48 9.50
CA ARG A 259 39.41 17.73 8.79
C ARG A 259 39.01 18.93 9.66
N VAL A 260 39.73 19.10 10.76
CA VAL A 260 39.86 20.41 11.42
C VAL A 260 40.98 21.14 10.69
N ASN A 261 40.63 22.19 9.94
CA ASN A 261 41.41 23.43 9.74
C ASN A 261 40.77 24.36 8.69
N ALA A 262 39.44 24.46 8.68
CA ALA A 262 38.74 25.65 8.23
C ALA A 262 37.65 25.89 9.28
N THR A 263 37.47 27.12 9.74
CA THR A 263 36.31 27.49 10.57
C THR A 263 35.05 26.92 9.92
N PRO A 264 34.25 26.09 10.61
CA PRO A 264 33.13 25.42 9.98
C PRO A 264 32.09 26.46 9.58
N GLN A 265 32.08 26.81 8.29
CA GLN A 265 31.00 27.58 7.69
C GLN A 265 29.73 26.74 7.87
N PRO A 266 28.70 27.23 8.56
CA PRO A 266 27.52 26.43 8.82
C PRO A 266 26.73 26.20 7.53
N CYS A 267 26.21 24.98 7.34
CA CYS A 267 25.41 24.62 6.17
C CYS A 267 24.07 25.37 6.23
N PRO A 268 23.69 26.14 5.18
CA PRO A 268 22.43 26.88 5.18
C PRO A 268 21.19 25.99 4.98
N TYR A 269 21.37 24.77 4.46
CA TYR A 269 20.28 23.83 4.19
C TYR A 269 20.16 22.80 5.33
N PRO A 270 18.99 22.69 5.99
CA PRO A 270 18.83 21.87 7.19
C PRO A 270 18.75 20.37 6.91
N GLY A 271 18.62 19.96 5.64
CA GLY A 271 18.39 18.56 5.26
C GLY A 271 16.93 18.18 5.44
N LEU A 272 16.68 16.98 5.98
CA LEU A 272 15.33 16.51 6.30
C LEU A 272 14.68 17.23 7.49
N ALA A 273 15.48 17.91 8.32
CA ALA A 273 14.96 18.66 9.47
C ALA A 273 14.24 19.95 9.04
N ALA A 274 13.23 20.35 9.80
CA ALA A 274 12.57 21.65 9.60
C ALA A 274 13.51 22.82 9.96
N PHE A 275 13.26 24.00 9.37
CA PHE A 275 13.88 25.23 9.83
C PHE A 275 13.28 25.66 11.17
N ASP A 276 14.13 25.84 12.16
CA ASP A 276 13.77 26.40 13.46
C ASP A 276 14.16 27.89 13.54
N LEU A 277 13.85 28.53 14.66
CA LEU A 277 14.18 29.94 14.89
C LEU A 277 15.68 30.25 14.78
N SER A 278 16.57 29.32 15.14
CA SER A 278 18.02 29.51 15.04
C SER A 278 18.53 29.52 13.60
N LYS A 279 17.78 28.92 12.67
CA LYS A 279 18.09 28.84 11.24
C LYS A 279 17.26 29.81 10.39
N ALA A 280 16.49 30.70 11.01
CA ALA A 280 15.56 31.59 10.31
C ALA A 280 16.22 32.54 9.31
N GLN A 281 17.51 32.86 9.49
CA GLN A 281 18.29 33.67 8.54
C GLN A 281 18.46 33.01 7.16
N TRP A 282 18.22 31.71 7.05
CA TRP A 282 18.30 30.92 5.82
C TRP A 282 16.92 30.49 5.29
N PHE A 283 15.83 30.97 5.88
CA PHE A 283 14.47 30.62 5.46
C PHE A 283 13.90 31.66 4.49
N PHE A 284 13.68 31.27 3.23
CA PHE A 284 13.25 32.15 2.13
C PHE A 284 12.15 31.51 1.26
N GLY A 285 11.50 32.33 0.43
CA GLY A 285 10.47 31.90 -0.52
C GLY A 285 9.08 31.72 0.08
N ARG A 286 8.82 32.25 1.28
CA ARG A 286 7.51 32.15 1.96
C ARG A 286 7.03 33.49 2.54
N GLU A 287 7.63 34.59 2.11
CA GLU A 287 7.41 35.94 2.64
C GLU A 287 5.95 36.38 2.53
N GLN A 288 5.29 36.09 1.40
CA GLN A 288 3.87 36.41 1.19
C GLN A 288 2.98 35.65 2.17
N LEU A 289 3.20 34.34 2.32
CA LEU A 289 2.43 33.48 3.21
C LEU A 289 2.64 33.84 4.69
N ILE A 290 3.86 34.20 5.09
CA ILE A 290 4.17 34.70 6.44
C ILE A 290 3.39 35.98 6.72
N THR A 291 3.35 36.91 5.75
CA THR A 291 2.62 38.18 5.87
C THR A 291 1.12 37.94 6.02
N GLU A 292 0.56 37.05 5.21
CA GLU A 292 -0.85 36.66 5.34
C GLU A 292 -1.16 36.01 6.69
N LEU A 293 -0.31 35.08 7.14
CA LEU A 293 -0.46 34.39 8.42
C LEU A 293 -0.44 35.39 9.60
N ALA A 294 0.52 36.32 9.61
CA ALA A 294 0.59 37.38 10.62
C ALA A 294 -0.65 38.30 10.58
N GLY A 295 -1.13 38.66 9.38
CA GLY A 295 -2.34 39.45 9.21
C GLY A 295 -3.60 38.75 9.72
N ARG A 296 -3.74 37.44 9.47
CA ARG A 296 -4.85 36.63 10.00
C ARG A 296 -4.77 36.51 11.52
N LEU A 297 -3.57 36.36 12.10
CA LEU A 297 -3.37 36.37 13.54
C LEU A 297 -3.77 37.70 14.19
N ALA A 298 -3.44 38.83 13.56
CA ALA A 298 -3.84 40.14 14.05
C ALA A 298 -5.37 40.30 14.14
N ARG A 299 -6.11 39.73 13.17
CA ARG A 299 -7.59 39.73 13.20
C ARG A 299 -8.18 38.85 14.32
N ARG A 300 -7.39 37.94 14.90
CA ARG A 300 -7.82 37.07 16.00
C ARG A 300 -7.73 37.74 17.38
N MET A 301 -7.32 39.00 17.47
CA MET A 301 -7.44 39.74 18.72
C MET A 301 -8.88 39.90 19.19
N ASP A 302 -9.83 39.97 18.25
CA ASP A 302 -11.27 40.18 18.52
C ASP A 302 -12.11 38.93 18.25
N LEU A 303 -11.49 37.80 17.87
CA LEU A 303 -12.18 36.58 17.48
C LEU A 303 -11.82 35.44 18.44
N ALA A 304 -12.84 34.79 18.98
CA ALA A 304 -12.72 33.79 20.04
C ALA A 304 -12.44 32.36 19.51
N ASP A 305 -11.52 32.18 18.55
CA ASP A 305 -11.20 30.87 17.99
C ASP A 305 -9.77 30.75 17.44
N PRO A 306 -9.16 29.55 17.51
CA PRO A 306 -7.83 29.29 16.95
C PRO A 306 -7.74 29.56 15.44
N LEU A 307 -6.52 29.85 14.97
CA LEU A 307 -6.21 29.86 13.55
C LEU A 307 -5.68 28.49 13.12
N VAL A 308 -6.34 27.86 12.15
CA VAL A 308 -5.89 26.57 11.58
C VAL A 308 -5.06 26.83 10.32
N LEU A 309 -3.84 26.32 10.32
CA LEU A 309 -2.94 26.24 9.18
C LEU A 309 -2.96 24.81 8.64
N MET A 310 -3.42 24.62 7.41
CA MET A 310 -3.65 23.29 6.84
C MET A 310 -2.78 23.05 5.60
N GLY A 311 -2.31 21.82 5.39
CA GLY A 311 -1.63 21.45 4.15
C GLY A 311 -1.09 20.03 4.18
N PRO A 312 -0.71 19.44 3.03
CA PRO A 312 -0.18 18.08 2.95
C PRO A 312 1.14 17.94 3.73
N SER A 313 1.54 16.70 4.04
CA SER A 313 2.88 16.41 4.59
C SER A 313 3.96 16.94 3.64
N GLY A 314 5.12 17.36 4.17
CA GLY A 314 6.21 17.90 3.35
C GLY A 314 6.05 19.32 2.79
N SER A 315 4.87 19.95 2.87
CA SER A 315 4.63 21.33 2.36
C SER A 315 5.40 22.47 3.07
N GLY A 316 6.13 22.16 4.15
CA GLY A 316 6.96 23.12 4.89
C GLY A 316 6.25 23.85 6.04
N LYS A 317 5.10 23.35 6.53
CA LYS A 317 4.33 23.94 7.64
C LYS A 317 5.17 24.20 8.90
N SER A 318 5.93 23.20 9.35
CA SER A 318 6.78 23.31 10.54
C SER A 318 7.85 24.40 10.39
N SER A 319 8.50 24.49 9.22
CA SER A 319 9.45 25.56 8.90
C SER A 319 8.78 26.94 8.84
N LEU A 320 7.59 27.02 8.25
CA LEU A 320 6.80 28.25 8.19
C LEU A 320 6.41 28.74 9.59
N LEU A 321 5.98 27.84 10.47
CA LEU A 321 5.60 28.17 11.84
C LEU A 321 6.82 28.52 12.71
N GLY A 322 7.86 27.68 12.70
CA GLY A 322 9.04 27.82 13.55
C GLY A 322 9.98 28.93 13.12
N ALA A 323 10.44 28.92 11.87
CA ALA A 323 11.40 29.89 11.35
C ALA A 323 10.73 31.14 10.75
N GLY A 324 9.61 30.97 10.04
CA GLY A 324 8.91 32.08 9.39
C GLY A 324 8.14 32.97 10.37
N LEU A 325 7.07 32.42 10.93
CA LEU A 325 6.11 33.14 11.77
C LEU A 325 6.78 33.70 13.03
N LEU A 326 7.46 32.88 13.84
CA LEU A 326 8.06 33.36 15.08
C LEU A 326 9.09 34.48 14.86
N THR A 327 9.87 34.42 13.77
CA THR A 327 10.79 35.49 13.38
C THR A 327 10.06 36.76 12.98
N ALA A 328 8.98 36.63 12.19
CA ALA A 328 8.17 37.78 11.77
C ALA A 328 7.50 38.46 12.97
N LEU A 329 7.01 37.68 13.95
CA LEU A 329 6.45 38.19 15.20
C LEU A 329 7.48 38.98 16.00
N GLY A 330 8.70 38.47 16.16
CA GLY A 330 9.80 39.19 16.81
C GLY A 330 10.18 40.50 16.09
N LYS A 331 9.96 40.59 14.77
CA LYS A 331 10.12 41.82 13.96
C LYS A 331 8.89 42.74 14.00
N GLY A 332 7.80 42.33 14.65
CA GLY A 332 6.57 43.10 14.83
C GLY A 332 5.62 43.01 13.66
N ALA A 333 5.49 41.83 13.05
CA ALA A 333 4.55 41.59 11.95
C ALA A 333 3.08 41.73 12.36
N ILE A 334 2.75 41.64 13.66
CA ILE A 334 1.42 42.00 14.17
C ILE A 334 1.38 43.53 14.36
N PRO A 335 0.50 44.26 13.66
CA PRO A 335 0.42 45.73 13.67
C PRO A 335 -0.25 46.26 14.94
N VAL A 336 0.24 45.84 16.11
CA VAL A 336 -0.27 46.18 17.44
C VAL A 336 0.90 46.68 18.28
N PRO A 337 0.83 47.88 18.89
CA PRO A 337 1.90 48.39 19.73
C PRO A 337 2.26 47.39 20.85
N GLY A 338 3.56 47.12 21.01
CA GLY A 338 4.07 46.16 22.02
C GLY A 338 3.99 44.68 21.62
N SER A 339 3.44 44.33 20.44
CA SER A 339 3.35 42.93 19.99
C SER A 339 4.69 42.22 19.83
N ARG A 340 5.76 42.99 19.55
CA ARG A 340 7.14 42.51 19.40
C ARG A 340 7.68 41.79 20.65
N THR A 341 7.17 42.11 21.83
CA THR A 341 7.64 41.56 23.11
C THR A 341 6.71 40.49 23.66
N TRP A 342 5.68 40.09 22.92
CA TRP A 342 4.77 39.04 23.35
C TRP A 342 5.52 37.71 23.49
N PRO A 343 5.27 36.92 24.56
CA PRO A 343 5.85 35.59 24.67
C PRO A 343 5.34 34.68 23.54
N HIS A 344 6.23 33.84 23.03
CA HIS A 344 5.91 32.81 22.06
C HIS A 344 6.13 31.43 22.68
N LEU A 345 5.23 30.49 22.40
CA LEU A 345 5.36 29.09 22.79
C LEU A 345 5.05 28.21 21.59
N LEU A 346 6.03 27.40 21.17
CA LEU A 346 5.87 26.37 20.15
C LEU A 346 5.86 25.01 20.83
N ILE A 347 4.84 24.21 20.56
CA ILE A 347 4.71 22.84 21.06
C ILE A 347 4.35 21.90 19.91
N THR A 348 4.80 20.65 20.02
CA THR A 348 4.35 19.53 19.19
C THR A 348 3.72 18.50 20.14
N PRO A 349 2.46 18.10 19.95
CA PRO A 349 1.81 17.13 20.83
C PRO A 349 2.58 15.80 20.91
N THR A 350 2.43 15.10 22.03
CA THR A 350 3.06 13.81 22.29
C THR A 350 2.01 12.77 22.68
N GLU A 351 2.43 11.58 23.14
CA GLU A 351 1.54 10.60 23.79
C GLU A 351 0.77 11.20 24.98
N HIS A 352 1.28 12.29 25.58
CA HIS A 352 0.68 13.04 26.70
C HIS A 352 0.66 14.56 26.43
N PRO A 353 -0.28 15.06 25.61
CA PRO A 353 -0.29 16.44 25.13
C PRO A 353 -0.46 17.48 26.26
N LEU A 354 -1.20 17.18 27.33
CA LEU A 354 -1.30 18.08 28.49
C LEU A 354 0.01 18.21 29.24
N THR A 355 0.76 17.10 29.36
CA THR A 355 2.07 17.09 30.03
C THR A 355 3.08 17.92 29.23
N GLU A 356 3.10 17.78 27.90
CA GLU A 356 3.98 18.57 27.05
C GLU A 356 3.67 20.07 27.14
N LEU A 357 2.39 20.46 27.07
CA LEU A 357 1.97 21.85 27.25
C LEU A 357 2.42 22.41 28.62
N ALA A 358 2.19 21.65 29.69
CA ALA A 358 2.53 22.05 31.04
C ALA A 358 4.05 22.22 31.23
N ASN A 359 4.87 21.30 30.72
CA ASN A 359 6.34 21.36 30.78
C ASN A 359 6.90 22.56 29.99
N ARG A 360 6.24 22.95 28.90
CA ARG A 360 6.64 24.12 28.10
C ARG A 360 6.23 25.42 28.79
N LEU A 361 5.08 25.44 29.43
CA LEU A 361 4.63 26.57 30.25
C LEU A 361 5.50 26.77 31.49
N GLU A 362 6.00 25.71 32.14
CA GLU A 362 6.91 25.80 33.28
C GLU A 362 8.11 26.72 32.99
N ARG A 363 8.68 26.66 31.78
CA ARG A 363 9.80 27.54 31.38
C ARG A 363 9.43 29.01 31.31
N LEU A 364 8.14 29.32 31.11
CA LEU A 364 7.64 30.68 31.02
C LEU A 364 7.09 31.21 32.35
N THR A 365 6.54 30.33 33.20
CA THR A 365 5.85 30.67 34.45
C THR A 365 6.68 30.40 35.70
N GLY A 366 7.64 29.48 35.65
CA GLY A 366 8.37 28.96 36.82
C GLY A 366 7.55 28.00 37.70
N VAL A 367 6.29 27.72 37.35
CA VAL A 367 5.43 26.79 38.09
C VAL A 367 5.74 25.36 37.64
N PRO A 368 5.97 24.41 38.55
CA PRO A 368 6.25 23.01 38.19
C PRO A 368 5.20 22.43 37.22
N GLY A 369 5.64 21.85 36.11
CA GLY A 369 4.77 21.33 35.06
C GLY A 369 3.79 20.26 35.55
N ALA A 370 4.19 19.44 36.53
CA ALA A 370 3.30 18.45 37.13
C ALA A 370 2.07 19.06 37.83
N LEU A 371 2.20 20.27 38.41
CA LEU A 371 1.08 20.99 39.01
C LEU A 371 0.19 21.61 37.93
N LEU A 372 0.80 22.29 36.96
CA LEU A 372 0.10 22.88 35.81
C LEU A 372 -0.72 21.81 35.05
N ARG A 373 -0.15 20.63 34.81
CA ARG A 373 -0.84 19.50 34.19
C ARG A 373 -2.12 19.17 34.93
N LYS A 374 -2.05 18.97 36.25
CA LYS A 374 -3.21 18.61 37.09
C LYS A 374 -4.28 19.70 37.10
N GLU A 375 -3.88 20.96 37.14
CA GLU A 375 -4.82 22.09 37.11
C GLU A 375 -5.58 22.15 35.78
N ILE A 376 -4.86 22.05 34.66
CA ILE A 376 -5.47 22.09 33.31
C ILE A 376 -6.36 20.85 33.07
N GLU A 377 -5.93 19.68 33.54
CA GLU A 377 -6.72 18.42 33.46
C GLU A 377 -7.99 18.47 34.32
N SER A 378 -8.01 19.27 35.40
CA SER A 378 -9.21 19.43 36.23
C SER A 378 -10.24 20.40 35.65
N ASP A 379 -9.77 21.45 34.97
CA ASP A 379 -10.60 22.49 34.36
C ASP A 379 -9.81 23.19 33.23
N PRO A 380 -10.22 23.08 31.96
CA PRO A 380 -9.53 23.71 30.83
C PRO A 380 -9.37 25.24 30.97
N LEU A 381 -10.27 25.90 31.71
CA LEU A 381 -10.20 27.36 31.96
C LEU A 381 -9.01 27.74 32.84
N ARG A 382 -8.39 26.80 33.56
CA ARG A 382 -7.18 27.07 34.35
C ARG A 382 -6.01 27.51 33.47
N LEU A 383 -5.92 27.05 32.23
CA LEU A 383 -4.91 27.53 31.29
C LEU A 383 -5.04 29.05 31.04
N VAL A 384 -6.27 29.57 30.95
CA VAL A 384 -6.52 31.01 30.79
C VAL A 384 -5.98 31.80 31.98
N ALA A 385 -6.21 31.32 33.20
CA ALA A 385 -5.72 31.95 34.42
C ALA A 385 -4.19 31.97 34.47
N VAL A 386 -3.55 30.82 34.21
CA VAL A 386 -2.09 30.69 34.18
C VAL A 386 -1.45 31.64 33.16
N ILE A 387 -2.00 31.73 31.94
CA ILE A 387 -1.48 32.65 30.91
C ILE A 387 -1.65 34.11 31.35
N ARG A 388 -2.79 34.48 31.91
CA ARG A 388 -3.03 35.86 32.38
C ARG A 388 -2.10 36.25 33.53
N GLU A 389 -1.86 35.36 34.48
CA GLU A 389 -0.92 35.60 35.58
C GLU A 389 0.52 35.75 35.08
N MET A 390 0.94 34.89 34.15
CA MET A 390 2.24 34.98 33.50
C MET A 390 2.42 36.31 32.76
N LEU A 391 1.42 36.73 31.99
CA LEU A 391 1.46 38.01 31.26
C LEU A 391 1.51 39.21 32.23
N LYS A 392 0.73 39.18 33.33
CA LYS A 392 0.77 40.21 34.38
C LYS A 392 2.14 40.29 35.05
N ALA A 393 2.73 39.15 35.40
CA ALA A 393 4.06 39.09 36.02
C ALA A 393 5.15 39.67 35.11
N ARG A 394 5.02 39.47 33.79
CA ARG A 394 5.97 40.01 32.78
C ARG A 394 5.77 41.49 32.46
N ALA A 395 4.56 42.02 32.59
CA ALA A 395 4.25 43.41 32.24
C ALA A 395 4.85 44.45 33.22
N GLY A 396 5.16 44.06 34.46
CA GLY A 396 5.60 45.02 35.49
C GLY A 396 4.54 46.09 35.82
N GLN A 397 4.95 47.23 36.41
CA GLN A 397 4.05 48.36 36.74
C GLN A 397 3.60 49.18 35.50
N THR A 398 4.22 48.98 34.35
CA THR A 398 3.83 49.60 33.07
C THR A 398 2.89 48.65 32.34
N ALA A 399 1.60 48.71 32.67
CA ALA A 399 0.57 47.94 32.00
C ALA A 399 0.49 48.31 30.50
N ILE A 400 1.19 47.55 29.65
CA ILE A 400 0.85 47.48 28.24
C ILE A 400 -0.46 46.68 28.18
N THR A 401 -1.57 47.39 28.14
CA THR A 401 -2.90 46.82 27.89
C THR A 401 -2.85 46.03 26.58
N GLY A 402 -3.36 44.80 26.58
CA GLY A 402 -3.46 43.96 25.37
C GLY A 402 -2.33 42.96 25.11
N SER A 403 -1.40 42.70 26.05
CA SER A 403 -0.38 41.63 25.85
C SER A 403 -1.03 40.24 25.69
N ARG A 404 -0.44 39.40 24.83
CA ARG A 404 -0.92 38.03 24.52
C ARG A 404 0.21 37.03 24.54
N LEU A 405 -0.12 35.76 24.76
CA LEU A 405 0.75 34.63 24.41
C LEU A 405 0.49 34.23 22.95
N VAL A 406 1.52 34.07 22.12
CA VAL A 406 1.35 33.38 20.83
C VAL A 406 1.67 31.89 21.06
N LEU A 407 0.65 31.05 20.98
CA LEU A 407 0.74 29.61 21.20
C LEU A 407 0.61 28.87 19.87
N VAL A 408 1.71 28.30 19.40
CA VAL A 408 1.76 27.50 18.18
C VAL A 408 1.78 26.03 18.57
N VAL A 409 0.79 25.28 18.08
CA VAL A 409 0.71 23.82 18.19
C VAL A 409 0.97 23.26 16.79
N ASP A 410 2.22 22.86 16.53
CA ASP A 410 2.61 22.27 15.26
C ASP A 410 2.41 20.74 15.29
N GLN A 411 2.13 20.15 14.12
CA GLN A 411 1.72 18.74 14.00
C GLN A 411 0.57 18.39 14.96
N PHE A 412 -0.49 19.19 14.92
CA PHE A 412 -1.67 19.02 15.78
C PHE A 412 -2.31 17.64 15.62
N GLU A 413 -2.21 17.04 14.43
CA GLU A 413 -2.65 15.67 14.15
C GLU A 413 -2.07 14.61 15.11
N GLU A 414 -0.92 14.88 15.76
CA GLU A 414 -0.26 13.92 16.65
C GLU A 414 -1.13 13.55 17.87
N ILE A 415 -2.11 14.39 18.22
CA ILE A 415 -3.09 14.03 19.26
C ILE A 415 -3.97 12.85 18.87
N PHE A 416 -4.10 12.54 17.57
CA PHE A 416 -4.89 11.42 17.06
C PHE A 416 -4.05 10.18 16.81
N THR A 417 -2.74 10.33 16.58
CA THR A 417 -1.82 9.22 16.27
C THR A 417 -1.05 8.73 17.50
N GLN A 418 -0.72 9.61 18.44
CA GLN A 418 0.08 9.29 19.65
C GLN A 418 -0.76 9.20 20.93
N CYS A 419 -1.72 10.11 21.13
CA CYS A 419 -2.49 10.19 22.37
C CYS A 419 -3.66 9.19 22.36
N ALA A 420 -3.47 8.02 22.98
CA ALA A 420 -4.50 7.00 23.11
C ALA A 420 -5.64 7.39 24.07
N ASP A 421 -5.38 8.28 25.04
CA ASP A 421 -6.39 8.73 26.01
C ASP A 421 -7.31 9.79 25.38
N VAL A 422 -8.58 9.41 25.17
CA VAL A 422 -9.60 10.28 24.58
C VAL A 422 -9.95 11.45 25.50
N HIS A 423 -9.91 11.25 26.82
CA HIS A 423 -10.21 12.29 27.79
C HIS A 423 -9.09 13.33 27.83
N GLU A 424 -7.83 12.90 27.91
CA GLU A 424 -6.68 13.82 27.84
C GLU A 424 -6.70 14.64 26.54
N ARG A 425 -7.05 14.00 25.41
CA ARG A 425 -7.21 14.67 24.12
C ARG A 425 -8.29 15.75 24.14
N GLN A 426 -9.47 15.43 24.68
CA GLN A 426 -10.57 16.40 24.81
C GLN A 426 -10.15 17.59 25.68
N MET A 427 -9.53 17.33 26.84
CA MET A 427 -9.10 18.37 27.77
C MET A 427 -8.05 19.29 27.16
N PHE A 428 -7.11 18.75 26.39
CA PHE A 428 -6.13 19.52 25.65
C PHE A 428 -6.79 20.45 24.61
N ILE A 429 -7.70 19.93 23.80
CA ILE A 429 -8.46 20.71 22.79
C ILE A 429 -9.25 21.83 23.48
N SER A 430 -10.01 21.50 24.52
CA SER A 430 -10.81 22.46 25.27
C SER A 430 -9.94 23.57 25.89
N ALA A 431 -8.74 23.24 26.39
CA ALA A 431 -7.84 24.23 26.98
C ALA A 431 -7.30 25.20 25.91
N LEU A 432 -6.92 24.70 24.73
CA LEU A 432 -6.47 25.54 23.61
C LEU A 432 -7.57 26.48 23.12
N CYS A 433 -8.79 25.98 22.93
CA CYS A 433 -9.94 26.80 22.51
C CYS A 433 -10.32 27.82 23.59
N ALA A 434 -10.27 27.45 24.87
CA ALA A 434 -10.48 28.38 25.98
C ALA A 434 -9.43 29.50 25.99
N ALA A 435 -8.14 29.17 25.77
CA ALA A 435 -7.07 30.16 25.66
C ALA A 435 -7.21 31.09 24.45
N ALA A 436 -7.77 30.60 23.34
CA ALA A 436 -8.08 31.39 22.14
C ALA A 436 -9.34 32.27 22.28
N SER A 437 -10.20 32.01 23.26
CA SER A 437 -11.46 32.74 23.50
C SER A 437 -11.37 33.71 24.66
N GLY A 438 -10.84 33.27 25.81
CA GLY A 438 -10.67 34.09 27.00
C GLY A 438 -11.97 34.60 27.65
N GLY A 439 -13.15 34.15 27.18
CA GLY A 439 -14.45 34.66 27.63
C GLY A 439 -14.72 36.12 27.22
N GLY A 440 -14.04 36.63 26.18
CA GLY A 440 -14.17 37.99 25.67
C GLY A 440 -12.85 38.49 25.08
N GLU A 441 -11.86 38.76 25.94
CA GLU A 441 -10.52 39.14 25.52
C GLU A 441 -9.58 37.91 25.57
N PRO A 442 -9.10 37.42 24.41
CA PRO A 442 -8.34 36.17 24.34
C PRO A 442 -6.98 36.35 25.01
N PRO A 443 -6.57 35.56 26.01
CA PRO A 443 -5.23 35.66 26.61
C PRO A 443 -4.13 35.15 25.67
N ALA A 444 -4.48 34.33 24.66
CA ALA A 444 -3.54 33.77 23.70
C ALA A 444 -4.06 33.83 22.25
N LEU A 445 -3.14 34.02 21.32
CA LEU A 445 -3.36 33.78 19.89
C LEU A 445 -2.89 32.36 19.58
N VAL A 446 -3.83 31.46 19.33
CA VAL A 446 -3.55 30.03 19.12
C VAL A 446 -3.48 29.70 17.63
N VAL A 447 -2.40 29.06 17.20
CA VAL A 447 -2.20 28.57 15.82
C VAL A 447 -2.07 27.06 15.86
N LEU A 448 -2.89 26.36 15.07
CA LEU A 448 -2.86 24.90 14.93
C LEU A 448 -2.33 24.54 13.54
N GLY A 449 -1.15 23.92 13.46
CA GLY A 449 -0.62 23.33 12.24
C GLY A 449 -1.20 21.92 12.06
N LEU A 450 -1.95 21.69 10.98
CA LEU A 450 -2.72 20.46 10.78
C LEU A 450 -2.47 19.89 9.38
N ARG A 451 -2.31 18.56 9.27
CA ARG A 451 -2.37 17.89 7.96
C ARG A 451 -3.79 17.82 7.41
N SER A 452 -3.93 17.97 6.08
CA SER A 452 -5.23 18.02 5.40
C SER A 452 -6.06 16.75 5.56
N ASP A 453 -5.44 15.58 5.67
CA ASP A 453 -6.08 14.27 5.89
C ASP A 453 -6.68 14.09 7.30
N PHE A 454 -6.37 14.98 8.25
CA PHE A 454 -6.92 14.96 9.61
C PHE A 454 -8.09 15.93 9.82
N HIS A 455 -8.55 16.62 8.77
CA HIS A 455 -9.67 17.57 8.84
C HIS A 455 -10.92 16.95 9.48
N ASP A 456 -11.34 15.77 9.02
CA ASP A 456 -12.59 15.14 9.45
C ASP A 456 -12.52 14.67 10.91
N ARG A 457 -11.32 14.25 11.36
CA ARG A 457 -11.07 13.91 12.77
C ARG A 457 -11.18 15.14 13.67
N CYS A 458 -10.70 16.30 13.22
CA CYS A 458 -10.90 17.55 13.95
C CYS A 458 -12.36 18.01 13.93
N ALA A 459 -13.11 17.78 12.83
CA ALA A 459 -14.52 18.17 12.72
C ALA A 459 -15.43 17.45 13.73
N ALA A 460 -15.02 16.27 14.22
CA ALA A 460 -15.70 15.54 15.28
C ALA A 460 -15.71 16.27 16.65
N TYR A 461 -14.88 17.31 16.84
CA TYR A 461 -14.79 18.09 18.07
C TYR A 461 -15.54 19.42 17.91
N PRO A 462 -16.68 19.62 18.62
CA PRO A 462 -17.48 20.84 18.51
C PRO A 462 -16.69 22.13 18.76
N GLU A 463 -15.72 22.10 19.67
CA GLU A 463 -14.88 23.25 20.03
C GLU A 463 -13.97 23.72 18.88
N LEU A 464 -13.63 22.85 17.93
CA LEU A 464 -12.78 23.17 16.78
C LEU A 464 -13.57 23.60 15.55
N GLN A 465 -14.86 23.24 15.47
CA GLN A 465 -15.69 23.56 14.30
C GLN A 465 -15.73 25.06 13.94
N PRO A 466 -15.81 26.02 14.88
CA PRO A 466 -15.77 27.44 14.53
C PRO A 466 -14.49 27.85 13.78
N ALA A 467 -13.34 27.31 14.21
CA ALA A 467 -12.05 27.57 13.59
C ALA A 467 -11.95 26.93 12.20
N LEU A 468 -12.47 25.71 12.04
CA LEU A 468 -12.49 25.00 10.75
C LEU A 468 -13.44 25.64 9.73
N ARG A 469 -14.56 26.20 10.17
CA ARG A 469 -15.54 26.88 9.27
C ARG A 469 -15.03 28.22 8.74
N LYS A 470 -14.21 28.95 9.50
CA LYS A 470 -13.74 30.31 9.14
C LYS A 470 -12.55 30.32 8.16
N THR A 471 -12.54 29.38 7.22
CA THR A 471 -11.53 29.17 6.17
C THR A 471 -10.10 29.04 6.71
N PRO A 472 -9.60 27.80 6.92
CA PRO A 472 -8.21 27.53 7.26
C PRO A 472 -7.24 28.20 6.27
N LEU A 473 -6.05 28.61 6.74
CA LEU A 473 -5.00 29.06 5.84
C LEU A 473 -4.32 27.83 5.24
N PHE A 474 -4.39 27.67 3.92
CA PHE A 474 -3.81 26.51 3.24
C PHE A 474 -2.36 26.77 2.83
N VAL A 475 -1.45 25.86 3.19
CA VAL A 475 -0.04 25.86 2.77
C VAL A 475 0.10 24.98 1.54
N GLY A 476 0.02 25.63 0.38
CA GLY A 476 0.21 24.98 -0.91
C GLY A 476 1.68 24.73 -1.27
N PRO A 477 1.92 24.04 -2.41
CA PRO A 477 3.25 23.91 -2.98
C PRO A 477 3.86 25.29 -3.24
N MET A 478 5.19 25.39 -3.15
CA MET A 478 5.90 26.62 -3.48
C MET A 478 5.84 26.88 -4.98
N THR A 479 5.75 28.14 -5.38
CA THR A 479 5.91 28.52 -6.79
C THR A 479 7.36 28.33 -7.23
N THR A 480 7.62 28.31 -8.55
CA THR A 480 8.99 28.24 -9.09
C THR A 480 9.87 29.37 -8.57
N GLU A 481 9.33 30.57 -8.40
CA GLU A 481 10.09 31.73 -7.89
C GLU A 481 10.39 31.56 -6.40
N GLU A 482 9.40 31.17 -5.60
CA GLU A 482 9.59 30.85 -4.19
C GLU A 482 10.65 29.75 -4.00
N LEU A 483 10.61 28.68 -4.81
CA LEU A 483 11.63 27.62 -4.79
C LEU A 483 13.00 28.14 -5.18
N ARG A 484 13.09 28.99 -6.19
CA ARG A 484 14.36 29.61 -6.62
C ARG A 484 14.97 30.44 -5.50
N GLU A 485 14.16 31.22 -4.79
CA GLU A 485 14.61 31.96 -3.61
C GLU A 485 15.09 31.02 -2.50
N ALA A 486 14.34 29.96 -2.19
CA ALA A 486 14.71 28.96 -1.20
C ALA A 486 15.98 28.17 -1.56
N ILE A 487 16.31 28.05 -2.84
CA ILE A 487 17.57 27.44 -3.30
C ILE A 487 18.72 28.44 -3.21
N THR A 488 18.55 29.65 -3.75
CA THR A 488 19.68 30.55 -4.03
C THR A 488 20.03 31.50 -2.88
N ARG A 489 19.04 32.07 -2.20
CA ARG A 489 19.26 33.08 -1.14
C ARG A 489 19.98 32.54 0.09
N PRO A 490 19.70 31.31 0.60
CA PRO A 490 20.45 30.75 1.71
C PRO A 490 21.95 30.62 1.41
N ALA A 491 22.29 30.17 0.19
CA ALA A 491 23.68 30.07 -0.26
C ALA A 491 24.35 31.45 -0.31
N GLN A 492 23.69 32.44 -0.93
CA GLN A 492 24.23 33.80 -1.02
C GLN A 492 24.55 34.41 0.35
N ILE A 493 23.62 34.32 1.31
CA ILE A 493 23.82 34.84 2.67
C ILE A 493 24.89 34.05 3.42
N ALA A 494 25.01 32.75 3.16
CA ALA A 494 26.09 31.95 3.71
C ALA A 494 27.45 32.25 3.05
N GLY A 495 27.52 32.99 1.94
CA GLY A 495 28.76 33.22 1.18
C GLY A 495 29.14 32.03 0.28
N LEU A 496 28.14 31.34 -0.26
CA LEU A 496 28.27 30.22 -1.20
C LEU A 496 27.77 30.62 -2.59
N GLU A 497 28.39 30.07 -3.61
CA GLU A 497 27.99 30.24 -5.01
C GLU A 497 27.38 28.94 -5.54
N LEU A 498 26.39 29.03 -6.42
CA LEU A 498 25.89 27.89 -7.17
C LEU A 498 26.54 27.91 -8.54
N GLN A 499 27.06 26.77 -9.00
CA GLN A 499 27.50 26.61 -10.38
C GLN A 499 26.36 26.98 -11.34
N SER A 500 26.71 27.60 -12.48
CA SER A 500 25.76 27.96 -13.54
C SER A 500 24.81 26.80 -13.87
N GLU A 501 23.54 27.12 -14.09
CA GLU A 501 22.42 26.18 -14.35
C GLU A 501 22.02 25.22 -13.22
N LEU A 502 22.77 25.10 -12.12
CA LEU A 502 22.42 24.18 -11.03
C LEU A 502 21.03 24.44 -10.45
N ALA A 503 20.69 25.72 -10.21
CA ALA A 503 19.36 26.08 -9.71
C ALA A 503 18.24 25.72 -10.71
N ASN A 504 18.48 25.88 -12.03
CA ASN A 504 17.50 25.54 -13.05
C ASN A 504 17.29 24.04 -13.17
N ILE A 505 18.37 23.25 -13.06
CA ILE A 505 18.33 21.79 -13.08
C ILE A 505 17.60 21.26 -11.84
N LEU A 506 17.90 21.77 -10.65
CA LEU A 506 17.17 21.41 -9.42
C LEU A 506 15.67 21.70 -9.55
N LEU A 507 15.29 22.86 -10.09
CA LEU A 507 13.88 23.21 -10.33
C LEU A 507 13.24 22.26 -11.36
N ARG A 508 13.95 21.90 -12.44
CA ARG A 508 13.47 20.94 -13.43
C ARG A 508 13.26 19.55 -12.83
N ASP A 509 14.19 19.06 -12.02
CA ASP A 509 14.09 17.73 -11.40
C ASP A 509 12.94 17.62 -10.40
N LEU A 510 12.53 18.75 -9.81
CA LEU A 510 11.34 18.89 -8.97
C LEU A 510 10.03 19.02 -9.79
N GLY A 511 10.10 19.11 -11.12
CA GLY A 511 8.95 19.40 -11.98
C GLY A 511 8.48 20.86 -11.91
N ALA A 512 9.31 21.79 -11.43
CA ALA A 512 8.99 23.20 -11.27
C ALA A 512 9.41 24.09 -12.47
N ASP A 513 9.62 23.50 -13.67
CA ASP A 513 10.06 24.20 -14.88
C ASP A 513 8.92 24.83 -15.71
N GLY A 514 7.69 24.82 -15.18
CA GLY A 514 6.51 25.37 -15.83
C GLY A 514 5.80 24.44 -16.81
N THR A 515 6.32 23.23 -17.05
CA THR A 515 5.69 22.22 -17.92
C THR A 515 4.81 21.23 -17.18
N ALA A 516 5.07 20.99 -15.89
CA ALA A 516 4.28 20.10 -15.04
C ALA A 516 3.01 20.78 -14.50
N ARG A 517 1.90 20.03 -14.41
CA ARG A 517 0.61 20.52 -13.91
C ARG A 517 0.59 20.84 -12.41
N SER A 518 1.52 20.30 -11.61
CA SER A 518 1.68 20.59 -10.17
C SER A 518 3.00 20.06 -9.63
N ILE A 519 3.67 20.81 -8.74
CA ILE A 519 4.84 20.35 -7.97
C ILE A 519 4.36 19.35 -6.91
N ASP A 520 5.08 18.24 -6.77
CA ASP A 520 4.81 17.21 -5.78
C ASP A 520 4.85 17.82 -4.35
N PRO A 521 3.79 17.66 -3.53
CA PRO A 521 3.78 18.12 -2.13
C PRO A 521 4.96 17.62 -1.28
N GLU A 522 5.55 16.46 -1.62
CA GLU A 522 6.70 15.88 -0.91
C GLU A 522 8.07 16.33 -1.47
N ALA A 523 8.08 17.30 -2.39
CA ALA A 523 9.30 17.75 -3.07
C ALA A 523 10.25 18.56 -2.16
N LEU A 524 9.74 19.32 -1.18
CA LEU A 524 10.57 20.22 -0.36
C LEU A 524 11.55 19.49 0.56
N PRO A 525 11.17 18.42 1.28
CA PRO A 525 12.11 17.62 2.07
C PRO A 525 13.21 17.01 1.20
N LEU A 526 12.87 16.49 0.02
CA LEU A 526 13.83 15.94 -0.95
C LEU A 526 14.81 17.02 -1.43
N LEU A 527 14.31 18.21 -1.78
CA LEU A 527 15.12 19.34 -2.18
C LEU A 527 16.09 19.76 -1.07
N SER A 528 15.60 19.96 0.15
CA SER A 528 16.42 20.40 1.29
C SER A 528 17.52 19.38 1.63
N HIS A 529 17.19 18.09 1.59
CA HIS A 529 18.18 17.00 1.73
C HIS A 529 19.23 17.03 0.62
N THR A 530 18.78 17.14 -0.62
CA THR A 530 19.65 17.21 -1.80
C THR A 530 20.60 18.39 -1.76
N LEU A 531 20.13 19.58 -1.38
CA LEU A 531 20.95 20.78 -1.25
C LEU A 531 22.00 20.64 -0.15
N ARG A 532 21.64 20.01 0.98
CA ARG A 532 22.61 19.70 2.04
C ARG A 532 23.66 18.70 1.56
N ALA A 533 23.26 17.64 0.87
CA ALA A 533 24.19 16.66 0.32
C ALA A 533 25.09 17.28 -0.76
N THR A 534 24.55 18.17 -1.60
CA THR A 534 25.33 18.96 -2.58
C THR A 534 26.33 19.87 -1.86
N TRP A 535 25.92 20.49 -0.76
CA TRP A 535 26.81 21.30 0.09
C TRP A 535 27.94 20.48 0.71
N GLN A 536 27.68 19.24 1.12
CA GLN A 536 28.71 18.33 1.63
C GLN A 536 29.70 17.93 0.54
N ASN A 537 29.25 17.84 -0.72
CA ASN A 537 30.07 17.49 -1.89
C ASN A 537 30.54 18.71 -2.70
N ARG A 538 30.55 19.90 -2.09
CA ARG A 538 30.92 21.16 -2.75
C ARG A 538 32.43 21.27 -2.98
N GLU A 539 32.83 22.12 -3.92
CA GLU A 539 34.22 22.50 -4.13
C GLU A 539 34.45 23.92 -3.58
N GLY A 540 35.20 24.03 -2.48
CA GLY A 540 35.42 25.32 -1.80
C GLY A 540 34.12 25.97 -1.33
N HIS A 541 33.73 27.08 -1.95
CA HIS A 541 32.49 27.81 -1.68
C HIS A 541 31.43 27.60 -2.76
N THR A 542 31.66 26.72 -3.74
CA THR A 542 30.78 26.52 -4.89
C THR A 542 30.03 25.19 -4.80
N LEU A 543 28.70 25.24 -4.78
CA LEU A 543 27.82 24.10 -4.99
C LEU A 543 27.90 23.69 -6.47
N THR A 544 28.52 22.54 -6.75
CA THR A 544 28.84 22.10 -8.11
C THR A 544 27.80 21.13 -8.67
N MET A 545 27.72 21.05 -10.00
CA MET A 545 26.93 20.05 -10.71
C MET A 545 27.42 18.63 -10.40
N ALA A 546 28.74 18.45 -10.25
CA ALA A 546 29.34 17.17 -9.86
C ALA A 546 28.92 16.76 -8.45
N GLY A 547 28.93 17.72 -7.51
CA GLY A 547 28.47 17.49 -6.14
C GLY A 547 26.98 17.17 -6.06
N TYR A 548 26.17 17.76 -6.95
CA TYR A 548 24.75 17.44 -7.09
C TYR A 548 24.53 16.05 -7.70
N ALA A 549 25.20 15.72 -8.81
CA ALA A 549 25.11 14.41 -9.44
C ALA A 549 25.55 13.28 -8.49
N ALA A 550 26.54 13.53 -7.63
CA ALA A 550 27.00 12.59 -6.61
C ALA A 550 25.93 12.24 -5.56
N THR A 551 24.86 13.04 -5.41
CA THR A 551 23.73 12.69 -4.53
C THR A 551 22.78 11.69 -5.18
N GLY A 552 22.89 11.45 -6.50
CA GLY A 552 21.92 10.70 -7.29
C GLY A 552 20.64 11.47 -7.59
N TYR A 553 20.75 12.80 -7.71
CA TYR A 553 19.65 13.73 -8.01
C TYR A 553 18.56 13.78 -6.93
N VAL A 554 17.59 14.70 -7.08
CA VAL A 554 16.57 14.97 -6.06
C VAL A 554 15.84 13.71 -5.59
N ARG A 555 15.37 12.87 -6.51
CA ARG A 555 14.49 11.73 -6.22
C ARG A 555 15.17 10.61 -5.42
N ASN A 556 16.45 10.34 -5.69
CA ASN A 556 17.15 9.22 -5.05
C ASN A 556 18.05 9.67 -3.90
N SER A 557 18.25 10.97 -3.69
CA SER A 557 19.18 11.51 -2.68
C SER A 557 19.00 10.94 -1.27
N VAL A 558 17.76 10.85 -0.79
CA VAL A 558 17.44 10.32 0.55
C VAL A 558 17.72 8.82 0.61
N GLY A 559 17.23 8.06 -0.38
CA GLY A 559 17.43 6.61 -0.46
C GLY A 559 18.91 6.22 -0.55
N ASN A 560 19.68 6.94 -1.38
CA ASN A 560 21.13 6.73 -1.53
C ASN A 560 21.89 7.02 -0.23
N THR A 561 21.50 8.09 0.48
CA THR A 561 22.11 8.41 1.78
C THR A 561 21.80 7.32 2.80
N ALA A 562 20.54 6.89 2.90
CA ALA A 562 20.13 5.84 3.81
C ALA A 562 20.81 4.49 3.50
N GLU A 563 20.90 4.13 2.22
CA GLU A 563 21.56 2.89 1.79
C GLU A 563 23.08 2.94 2.03
N ALA A 564 23.73 4.09 1.78
CA ALA A 564 25.15 4.25 2.06
C ALA A 564 25.47 4.15 3.56
N VAL A 565 24.62 4.71 4.44
CA VAL A 565 24.75 4.57 5.89
C VAL A 565 24.52 3.11 6.31
N TYR A 566 23.48 2.47 5.79
CA TYR A 566 23.17 1.08 6.10
C TYR A 566 24.28 0.12 5.64
N GLY A 567 24.88 0.36 4.49
CA GLY A 567 25.98 -0.45 3.93
C GLY A 567 27.28 -0.38 4.74
N GLN A 568 27.45 0.62 5.61
CA GLN A 568 28.60 0.72 6.52
C GLN A 568 28.47 -0.17 7.76
N PHE A 569 27.25 -0.57 8.10
CA PHE A 569 26.98 -1.39 9.28
C PHE A 569 27.36 -2.85 9.05
N ASN A 570 27.92 -3.49 10.08
CA ASN A 570 28.09 -4.94 10.12
C ASN A 570 26.74 -5.66 10.28
N PHE A 571 26.72 -6.99 10.18
CA PHE A 571 25.46 -7.77 10.24
C PHE A 571 24.62 -7.50 11.51
N THR A 572 25.24 -7.40 12.68
CA THR A 572 24.54 -7.14 13.95
C THR A 572 23.98 -5.73 14.01
N GLU A 573 24.75 -4.74 13.56
CA GLU A 573 24.32 -3.35 13.45
C GLU A 573 23.18 -3.19 12.44
N GLN A 574 23.23 -3.90 11.30
CA GLN A 574 22.18 -3.90 10.28
C GLN A 574 20.85 -4.46 10.80
N GLN A 575 20.88 -5.57 11.55
CA GLN A 575 19.68 -6.10 12.21
C GLN A 575 19.15 -5.14 13.28
N THR A 576 20.05 -4.51 14.04
CA THR A 576 19.70 -3.52 15.05
C THR A 576 19.07 -2.26 14.42
N CYS A 577 19.62 -1.78 13.32
CA CYS A 577 19.11 -0.65 12.54
C CYS A 577 17.70 -0.92 12.02
N ARG A 578 17.49 -2.10 11.40
CA ARG A 578 16.16 -2.54 10.96
C ARG A 578 15.16 -2.51 12.12
N SER A 579 15.49 -3.14 13.24
CA SER A 579 14.62 -3.18 14.42
C SER A 579 14.30 -1.77 14.92
N LEU A 580 15.31 -0.92 15.13
CA LEU A 580 15.13 0.45 15.61
C LEU A 580 14.19 1.27 14.72
N LEU A 581 14.43 1.26 13.40
CA LEU A 581 13.62 2.05 12.47
C LEU A 581 12.16 1.58 12.43
N LEU A 582 11.91 0.26 12.47
CA LEU A 582 10.54 -0.28 12.54
C LEU A 582 9.82 0.10 13.85
N HIS A 583 10.53 0.32 14.96
CA HIS A 583 9.94 0.83 16.20
C HIS A 583 9.57 2.33 16.13
N LEU A 584 10.17 3.08 15.19
CA LEU A 584 9.92 4.51 14.97
C LEU A 584 8.83 4.76 13.92
N ILE A 585 8.05 3.73 13.54
CA ILE A 585 6.99 3.81 12.54
C ILE A 585 5.65 3.47 13.18
N HIS A 586 4.62 4.20 12.79
CA HIS A 586 3.23 3.92 13.07
C HIS A 586 2.55 3.45 11.78
N ILE A 587 1.97 2.25 11.82
CA ILE A 587 1.30 1.66 10.65
C ILE A 587 -0.15 2.13 10.60
N GLY A 588 -0.51 2.84 9.52
CA GLY A 588 -1.86 3.37 9.34
C GLY A 588 -2.92 2.30 9.05
N GLU A 589 -4.12 2.50 9.59
CA GLU A 589 -5.35 1.80 9.20
C GLU A 589 -6.04 2.63 8.10
N GLY A 590 -5.88 2.25 6.83
CA GLY A 590 -6.45 2.97 5.68
C GLY A 590 -5.86 4.37 5.43
N THR A 591 -4.79 4.73 6.14
CA THR A 591 -4.05 6.00 6.03
C THR A 591 -2.57 5.72 5.77
N GLN A 592 -1.80 6.72 5.33
CA GLN A 592 -0.36 6.58 5.09
C GLN A 592 0.39 6.21 6.38
N ASP A 593 1.49 5.47 6.24
CA ASP A 593 2.38 5.18 7.36
C ASP A 593 3.05 6.47 7.83
N THR A 594 3.10 6.65 9.15
CA THR A 594 3.62 7.87 9.77
C THR A 594 4.80 7.54 10.65
N ARG A 595 5.61 8.54 10.94
CA ARG A 595 6.69 8.39 11.93
C ARG A 595 6.11 8.39 13.34
N ARG A 596 6.81 7.72 14.26
CA ARG A 596 6.50 7.70 15.69
C ARG A 596 7.66 8.24 16.49
N ARG A 597 7.34 9.03 17.53
CA ARG A 597 8.30 9.47 18.55
C ARG A 597 8.34 8.47 19.70
N VAL A 598 9.54 8.00 20.03
CA VAL A 598 9.76 7.01 21.10
C VAL A 598 10.77 7.53 22.12
N ASN A 599 10.58 7.23 23.40
CA ASN A 599 11.56 7.58 24.43
C ASN A 599 12.89 6.84 24.20
N ARG A 600 14.02 7.58 24.17
CA ARG A 600 15.36 7.03 23.88
C ARG A 600 15.78 5.96 24.88
N ILE A 601 15.59 6.21 26.18
CA ILE A 601 16.00 5.28 27.24
C ILE A 601 15.24 3.98 27.09
N ARG A 602 13.93 4.07 26.86
CA ARG A 602 13.08 2.90 26.65
C ARG A 602 13.44 2.15 25.37
N LEU A 603 13.62 2.84 24.25
CA LEU A 603 13.99 2.24 22.97
C LEU A 603 15.30 1.44 23.07
N LEU A 604 16.30 2.00 23.76
CA LEU A 604 17.58 1.33 24.01
C LEU A 604 17.44 0.13 24.96
N HIS A 605 16.64 0.27 26.01
CA HIS A 605 16.37 -0.81 26.96
C HIS A 605 15.61 -1.99 26.33
N ASP A 606 14.69 -1.70 25.40
CA ASP A 606 13.89 -2.70 24.72
C ASP A 606 14.66 -3.40 23.57
N SER A 607 15.84 -2.89 23.21
CA SER A 607 16.73 -3.51 22.23
C SER A 607 17.43 -4.75 22.78
N THR A 608 17.66 -5.74 21.91
CA THR A 608 18.44 -6.95 22.21
C THR A 608 19.91 -6.63 22.52
N HIS A 609 20.45 -5.58 21.90
CA HIS A 609 21.83 -5.12 22.09
C HIS A 609 21.86 -3.60 22.35
N PRO A 610 21.67 -3.15 23.61
CA PRO A 610 21.56 -1.72 23.93
C PRO A 610 22.78 -0.88 23.54
N GLY A 611 24.00 -1.43 23.66
CA GLY A 611 25.24 -0.75 23.25
C GLY A 611 25.27 -0.47 21.75
N THR A 612 25.11 -1.53 20.95
CA THR A 612 25.02 -1.43 19.48
C THR A 612 23.86 -0.55 19.02
N ALA A 613 22.71 -0.62 19.70
CA ALA A 613 21.57 0.25 19.38
C ALA A 613 21.90 1.72 19.61
N SER A 614 22.65 2.05 20.66
CA SER A 614 23.10 3.43 20.87
C SER A 614 24.06 3.87 19.77
N GLU A 615 25.03 3.04 19.37
CA GLU A 615 25.98 3.36 18.30
C GLU A 615 25.26 3.59 16.95
N VAL A 616 24.35 2.68 16.58
CA VAL A 616 23.54 2.81 15.36
C VAL A 616 22.69 4.09 15.40
N LEU A 617 22.04 4.39 16.54
CA LEU A 617 21.26 5.63 16.67
C LEU A 617 22.11 6.89 16.51
N GLU A 618 23.33 6.92 17.07
CA GLU A 618 24.22 8.07 16.92
C GLU A 618 24.67 8.26 15.45
N VAL A 619 24.90 7.17 14.70
CA VAL A 619 25.21 7.25 13.26
C VAL A 619 24.01 7.75 12.44
N LEU A 620 22.80 7.23 12.72
CA LEU A 620 21.57 7.68 12.06
C LEU A 620 21.25 9.15 12.40
N ALA A 621 21.53 9.58 13.63
CA ALA A 621 21.37 10.97 14.06
C ALA A 621 22.40 11.90 13.42
N GLY A 622 23.66 11.48 13.33
CA GLY A 622 24.74 12.23 12.67
C GLY A 622 24.49 12.47 11.18
N THR A 623 23.70 11.60 10.54
CA THR A 623 23.27 11.72 9.13
C THR A 623 21.87 12.29 8.96
N GLN A 624 21.24 12.71 10.07
CA GLN A 624 19.88 13.28 10.12
C GLN A 624 18.79 12.38 9.52
N LEU A 625 18.99 11.07 9.43
CA LEU A 625 17.91 10.12 9.11
C LEU A 625 16.96 9.96 10.30
N VAL A 626 17.52 10.09 11.52
CA VAL A 626 16.81 10.10 12.79
C VAL A 626 17.11 11.39 13.53
N THR A 627 16.12 11.92 14.26
CA THR A 627 16.28 13.06 15.16
C THR A 627 16.20 12.57 16.59
N VAL A 628 17.14 13.03 17.42
CA VAL A 628 17.17 12.76 18.86
C VAL A 628 17.05 14.10 19.59
N GLU A 629 15.89 14.34 20.21
CA GLU A 629 15.61 15.59 20.92
C GLU A 629 14.91 15.32 22.26
N ALA A 630 15.33 16.04 23.32
CA ALA A 630 14.69 16.01 24.64
C ALA A 630 14.47 14.59 25.20
N GLY A 631 15.39 13.66 24.94
CA GLY A 631 15.30 12.27 25.39
C GLY A 631 14.35 11.38 24.57
N THR A 632 13.91 11.85 23.40
CA THR A 632 13.10 11.11 22.44
C THR A 632 13.82 10.90 21.11
N VAL A 633 13.39 9.90 20.35
CA VAL A 633 13.95 9.47 19.07
C VAL A 633 12.79 9.36 18.07
N GLU A 634 12.97 9.89 16.87
CA GLU A 634 12.02 9.76 15.77
C GLU A 634 12.74 9.77 14.42
N ILE A 635 12.11 9.24 13.37
CA ILE A 635 12.59 9.47 12.00
C ILE A 635 12.47 10.97 11.69
N THR A 636 13.53 11.57 11.14
CA THR A 636 13.58 13.03 10.92
C THR A 636 12.47 13.52 9.99
N HIS A 637 12.13 12.73 8.96
CA HIS A 637 11.03 13.05 8.05
C HIS A 637 10.41 11.78 7.42
N GLU A 638 9.08 11.77 7.24
CA GLU A 638 8.32 10.62 6.72
C GLU A 638 8.69 10.20 5.30
N VAL A 639 9.27 11.12 4.51
CA VAL A 639 9.79 10.84 3.17
C VAL A 639 10.76 9.65 3.16
N LEU A 640 11.46 9.38 4.27
CA LEU A 640 12.34 8.22 4.39
C LEU A 640 11.59 6.88 4.24
N LEU A 641 10.33 6.82 4.69
CA LEU A 641 9.50 5.60 4.65
C LEU A 641 9.20 5.17 3.21
N HIS A 642 9.17 6.12 2.29
CA HIS A 642 8.89 5.86 0.89
C HIS A 642 10.15 5.99 0.02
N ALA A 643 11.02 6.98 0.23
CA ALA A 643 12.19 7.20 -0.61
C ALA A 643 13.32 6.17 -0.43
N TRP A 644 13.32 5.38 0.64
CA TRP A 644 14.28 4.29 0.82
C TRP A 644 13.64 2.93 0.54
N PRO A 645 13.94 2.28 -0.60
CA PRO A 645 13.29 1.04 -1.01
C PRO A 645 13.38 -0.08 0.03
N ARG A 646 14.53 -0.20 0.71
CA ARG A 646 14.77 -1.23 1.73
C ARG A 646 13.85 -1.08 2.95
N LEU A 647 13.66 0.15 3.44
CA LEU A 647 12.76 0.40 4.56
C LEU A 647 11.30 0.15 4.17
N ARG A 648 10.92 0.56 2.96
CA ARG A 648 9.59 0.27 2.39
C ARG A 648 9.33 -1.24 2.35
N GLN A 649 10.29 -2.02 1.83
CA GLN A 649 10.20 -3.47 1.80
C GLN A 649 10.04 -4.06 3.21
N TRP A 650 10.81 -3.58 4.19
CA TRP A 650 10.69 -4.08 5.57
C TRP A 650 9.31 -3.82 6.19
N ILE A 651 8.67 -2.71 5.83
CA ILE A 651 7.31 -2.39 6.28
C ILE A 651 6.29 -3.30 5.58
N GLU A 652 6.44 -3.52 4.28
CA GLU A 652 5.55 -4.36 3.47
C GLU A 652 5.64 -5.84 3.87
N ASP A 653 6.86 -6.36 4.10
CA ASP A 653 7.13 -7.76 4.46
C ASP A 653 6.41 -8.22 5.75
N ASP A 654 6.15 -7.32 6.70
CA ASP A 654 5.54 -7.69 8.00
C ASP A 654 4.50 -6.67 8.48
N ARG A 655 3.73 -6.06 7.56
CA ARG A 655 2.73 -5.03 7.91
C ARG A 655 1.74 -5.52 8.97
N SER A 656 1.31 -6.78 8.88
CA SER A 656 0.41 -7.39 9.87
C SER A 656 1.08 -7.62 11.23
N GLY A 657 2.34 -8.07 11.25
CA GLY A 657 3.12 -8.23 12.48
C GLY A 657 3.43 -6.91 13.16
N LEU A 658 3.76 -5.87 12.40
CA LEU A 658 3.99 -4.50 12.92
C LEU A 658 2.73 -3.91 13.58
N ARG A 659 1.53 -4.21 13.05
CA ARG A 659 0.27 -3.83 13.71
C ARG A 659 0.06 -4.56 15.04
N ILE A 660 0.31 -5.87 15.08
CA ILE A 660 0.25 -6.66 16.32
C ILE A 660 1.24 -6.10 17.34
N HIS A 661 2.47 -5.80 16.91
CA HIS A 661 3.51 -5.19 17.73
C HIS A 661 3.03 -3.86 18.34
N GLN A 662 2.48 -2.97 17.50
CA GLN A 662 2.00 -1.65 17.91
C GLN A 662 0.88 -1.75 18.94
N GLN A 663 -0.14 -2.59 18.68
CA GLN A 663 -1.23 -2.81 19.62
C GLN A 663 -0.73 -3.43 20.94
N LEU A 664 0.16 -4.41 20.85
CA LEU A 664 0.73 -5.07 22.03
C LEU A 664 1.58 -4.12 22.87
N ALA A 665 2.32 -3.20 22.25
CA ALA A 665 3.05 -2.15 22.95
C ALA A 665 2.10 -1.27 23.77
N GLN A 666 1.07 -0.73 23.12
CA GLN A 666 0.06 0.14 23.76
C GLN A 666 -0.64 -0.56 24.93
N ASP A 667 -1.09 -1.80 24.74
CA ASP A 667 -1.81 -2.53 25.78
C ASP A 667 -0.90 -2.94 26.95
N SER A 668 0.35 -3.30 26.66
CA SER A 668 1.32 -3.62 27.70
C SER A 668 1.68 -2.39 28.56
N ASP A 669 1.71 -1.20 27.96
CA ASP A 669 1.92 0.06 28.66
C ASP A 669 0.72 0.48 29.50
N ALA A 670 -0.48 0.34 28.95
CA ALA A 670 -1.71 0.58 29.69
C ALA A 670 -1.84 -0.38 30.87
N TRP A 671 -1.40 -1.63 30.72
CA TRP A 671 -1.39 -2.62 31.79
C TRP A 671 -0.39 -2.28 32.90
N GLU A 672 0.83 -1.90 32.56
CA GLU A 672 1.84 -1.50 33.55
C GLU A 672 1.38 -0.26 34.34
N ARG A 673 0.86 0.76 33.64
CA ARG A 673 0.34 1.99 34.26
C ARG A 673 -0.83 1.74 35.20
N ASN A 674 -1.72 0.82 34.85
CA ASN A 674 -2.90 0.47 35.66
C ASN A 674 -2.60 -0.57 36.74
N GLY A 675 -1.37 -0.63 37.24
CA GLY A 675 -0.97 -1.52 38.32
C GLY A 675 -1.10 -3.00 37.98
N ARG A 676 -0.94 -3.35 36.69
CA ARG A 676 -1.05 -4.70 36.15
C ARG A 676 -2.42 -5.36 36.34
N ASN A 677 -3.50 -4.60 36.15
CA ASN A 677 -4.87 -5.09 36.31
C ASN A 677 -5.15 -6.35 35.44
N PRO A 678 -5.55 -7.50 36.04
CA PRO A 678 -5.86 -8.73 35.29
C PRO A 678 -6.98 -8.60 34.25
N ALA A 679 -7.84 -7.59 34.35
CA ALA A 679 -8.91 -7.33 33.39
C ALA A 679 -8.39 -6.94 32.00
N GLN A 680 -7.18 -6.40 31.90
CA GLN A 680 -6.56 -5.97 30.64
C GLN A 680 -5.82 -7.11 29.92
N LEU A 681 -5.65 -8.27 30.56
CA LEU A 681 -4.91 -9.40 30.00
C LEU A 681 -5.66 -10.02 28.81
N TYR A 682 -4.91 -10.33 27.76
CA TYR A 682 -5.45 -10.91 26.53
C TYR A 682 -6.05 -12.30 26.74
N ARG A 683 -7.06 -12.63 25.91
CA ARG A 683 -7.76 -13.91 25.87
C ARG A 683 -8.10 -14.27 24.42
N GLY A 684 -8.51 -15.53 24.20
CA GLY A 684 -9.01 -15.98 22.89
C GLY A 684 -8.03 -15.69 21.74
N SER A 685 -8.56 -15.21 20.62
CA SER A 685 -7.82 -14.87 19.40
C SER A 685 -6.71 -13.83 19.65
N ARG A 686 -6.97 -12.77 20.43
CA ARG A 686 -5.95 -11.75 20.77
C ARG A 686 -4.74 -12.34 21.46
N LEU A 687 -4.94 -13.30 22.37
CA LEU A 687 -3.81 -14.00 23.02
C LEU A 687 -3.09 -14.94 22.04
N GLY A 688 -3.82 -15.60 21.15
CA GLY A 688 -3.25 -16.44 20.10
C GLY A 688 -2.29 -15.67 19.20
N LEU A 689 -2.76 -14.57 18.62
CA LEU A 689 -1.99 -13.69 17.74
C LEU A 689 -0.78 -13.07 18.44
N ALA A 690 -0.96 -12.55 19.66
CA ALA A 690 0.16 -11.97 20.42
C ALA A 690 1.23 -13.00 20.79
N ARG A 691 0.83 -14.24 21.11
CA ARG A 691 1.76 -15.32 21.45
C ARG A 691 2.53 -15.79 20.21
N GLU A 692 1.84 -15.94 19.09
CA GLU A 692 2.48 -16.30 17.82
C GLU A 692 3.52 -15.26 17.42
N TRP A 693 3.17 -13.97 17.46
CA TRP A 693 4.09 -12.88 17.16
C TRP A 693 5.31 -12.83 18.10
N VAL A 694 5.11 -12.97 19.42
CA VAL A 694 6.22 -13.01 20.40
C VAL A 694 7.17 -14.18 20.15
N ASN A 695 6.65 -15.30 19.63
CA ASN A 695 7.42 -16.52 19.39
C ASN A 695 8.04 -16.60 17.98
N SER A 696 7.59 -15.78 17.02
CA SER A 696 8.15 -15.74 15.68
C SER A 696 9.46 -14.94 15.66
N SER A 697 10.60 -15.63 15.63
CA SER A 697 11.94 -15.02 15.68
C SER A 697 12.45 -14.47 14.33
N THR A 698 11.65 -14.50 13.26
CA THR A 698 12.13 -14.37 11.87
C THR A 698 11.85 -13.03 11.18
N ARG A 699 11.25 -12.04 11.84
CA ARG A 699 10.68 -10.85 11.15
C ARG A 699 11.29 -9.48 11.49
N GLY A 700 12.42 -9.43 12.18
CA GLY A 700 13.18 -8.18 12.39
C GLY A 700 12.61 -7.21 13.45
N SER A 701 11.40 -7.44 13.97
CA SER A 701 10.85 -6.77 15.15
C SER A 701 10.87 -7.73 16.35
N HIS A 702 11.48 -7.32 17.46
CA HIS A 702 11.58 -8.15 18.67
C HIS A 702 10.66 -7.66 19.78
N PRO A 703 9.97 -8.57 20.51
CA PRO A 703 9.14 -8.19 21.64
C PRO A 703 9.99 -7.65 22.80
N SER A 704 9.65 -6.44 23.25
CA SER A 704 10.21 -5.83 24.46
C SER A 704 9.99 -6.70 25.70
N PRO A 705 10.81 -6.53 26.76
CA PRO A 705 10.62 -7.24 28.01
C PRO A 705 9.22 -7.07 28.62
N LEU A 706 8.60 -5.89 28.46
CA LEU A 706 7.26 -5.61 28.98
C LEU A 706 6.19 -6.37 28.20
N GLN A 707 6.25 -6.37 26.87
CA GLN A 707 5.33 -7.12 26.02
C GLN A 707 5.40 -8.62 26.31
N ARG A 708 6.61 -9.18 26.51
CA ARG A 708 6.76 -10.59 26.92
C ARG A 708 6.11 -10.86 28.27
N LYS A 709 6.31 -9.99 29.27
CA LYS A 709 5.67 -10.12 30.59
C LYS A 709 4.14 -10.08 30.49
N PHE A 710 3.59 -9.17 29.68
CA PHE A 710 2.15 -9.05 29.46
C PHE A 710 1.55 -10.30 28.81
N VAL A 711 2.17 -10.82 27.75
CA VAL A 711 1.73 -12.06 27.10
C VAL A 711 1.83 -13.25 28.06
N ASN A 712 2.93 -13.37 28.80
CA ASN A 712 3.11 -14.44 29.79
C ASN A 712 2.06 -14.37 30.91
N ALA A 713 1.76 -13.17 31.43
CA ALA A 713 0.71 -12.97 32.41
C ALA A 713 -0.67 -13.38 31.85
N SER A 714 -0.94 -13.05 30.59
CA SER A 714 -2.17 -13.41 29.87
C SER A 714 -2.31 -14.93 29.72
N VAL A 715 -1.24 -15.63 29.34
CA VAL A 715 -1.19 -17.10 29.27
C VAL A 715 -1.47 -17.72 30.65
N GLN A 716 -0.83 -17.24 31.70
CA GLN A 716 -1.03 -17.75 33.06
C GLN A 716 -2.46 -17.53 33.56
N ALA A 717 -3.08 -16.39 33.25
CA ALA A 717 -4.47 -16.10 33.62
C ALA A 717 -5.46 -17.09 32.97
N VAL A 718 -5.27 -17.42 31.68
CA VAL A 718 -6.10 -18.41 30.98
C VAL A 718 -5.92 -19.81 31.57
N GLN A 719 -4.68 -20.21 31.88
CA GLN A 719 -4.39 -21.52 32.47
C GLN A 719 -5.00 -21.68 33.87
N ARG A 720 -4.93 -20.64 34.71
CA ARG A 720 -5.56 -20.64 36.05
C ARG A 720 -7.08 -20.81 35.95
N ARG A 721 -7.73 -20.14 34.99
CA ARG A 721 -9.19 -20.23 34.79
C ARG A 721 -9.63 -21.62 34.33
N LYS A 722 -8.88 -22.27 33.43
CA LYS A 722 -9.13 -23.67 33.00
C LYS A 722 -9.03 -24.66 34.18
N ARG A 723 -8.08 -24.45 35.10
CA ARG A 723 -7.94 -25.30 36.30
C ARG A 723 -9.09 -25.14 37.29
N VAL A 724 -9.63 -23.93 37.45
CA VAL A 724 -10.75 -23.65 38.37
C VAL A 724 -12.09 -24.14 37.80
N MET A 725 -12.28 -24.08 36.48
CA MET A 725 -13.53 -24.53 35.82
C MET A 725 -13.57 -26.04 35.49
N GLY A 726 -12.45 -26.76 35.57
CA GLY A 726 -12.38 -28.20 35.26
C GLY A 726 -12.80 -29.17 36.38
N LEU A 727 -13.04 -28.67 37.60
CA LEU A 727 -13.32 -29.51 38.78
C LEU A 727 -14.79 -29.99 38.95
N PRO A 728 -15.85 -29.31 38.47
CA PRO A 728 -17.22 -29.83 38.65
C PRO A 728 -17.76 -30.69 37.50
N ALA A 729 -17.15 -30.70 36.31
CA ALA A 729 -17.69 -31.41 35.14
C ALA A 729 -17.43 -32.94 35.16
N VAL A 730 -16.34 -33.39 35.77
CA VAL A 730 -15.97 -34.83 35.79
C VAL A 730 -16.83 -35.66 36.76
N ALA A 731 -17.41 -35.04 37.79
CA ALA A 731 -18.27 -35.73 38.74
C ALA A 731 -19.70 -36.00 38.21
N LEU A 732 -20.15 -35.24 37.20
CA LEU A 732 -21.51 -35.38 36.65
C LEU A 732 -21.60 -36.45 35.56
N CYS A 733 -20.53 -36.65 34.77
CA CYS A 733 -20.50 -37.61 33.67
C CYS A 733 -20.38 -39.07 34.14
N SER A 734 -19.72 -39.33 35.26
CA SER A 734 -19.60 -40.68 35.84
C SER A 734 -20.93 -41.19 36.43
N ALA A 735 -21.83 -40.29 36.86
CA ALA A 735 -23.16 -40.67 37.34
C ALA A 735 -24.13 -41.07 36.20
N LEU A 736 -23.99 -40.47 35.01
CA LEU A 736 -24.90 -40.72 33.88
C LEU A 736 -24.54 -41.99 33.09
N LEU A 737 -23.26 -42.38 33.05
CA LEU A 737 -22.80 -43.57 32.33
C LEU A 737 -23.20 -44.90 32.99
N VAL A 738 -23.49 -44.90 34.30
CA VAL A 738 -23.97 -46.09 35.01
C VAL A 738 -25.46 -46.37 34.71
N MET A 739 -26.26 -45.34 34.37
CA MET A 739 -27.67 -45.52 34.01
C MET A 739 -27.90 -45.99 32.57
N ALA A 740 -27.02 -45.63 31.63
CA ALA A 740 -27.22 -45.93 30.22
C ALA A 740 -26.88 -47.39 29.83
N GLY A 741 -26.10 -48.11 30.65
CA GLY A 741 -25.66 -49.48 30.35
C GLY A 741 -26.73 -50.58 30.51
N TRP A 742 -27.93 -50.26 30.99
CA TRP A 742 -28.95 -51.26 31.35
C TRP A 742 -30.10 -51.44 30.33
N LEU A 743 -30.16 -50.63 29.28
CA LEU A 743 -31.26 -50.65 28.32
C LEU A 743 -30.75 -50.64 26.88
N ALA A 744 -30.52 -51.84 26.33
CA ALA A 744 -30.94 -52.25 24.98
C ALA A 744 -30.03 -53.35 24.43
N THR A 745 -30.43 -54.59 24.71
CA THR A 745 -30.13 -55.77 23.89
C THR A 745 -31.21 -55.97 22.83
N SER A 746 -30.78 -56.38 21.63
CA SER A 746 -31.50 -57.13 20.55
C SER A 746 -31.95 -56.39 19.28
N GLY A 747 -31.56 -56.93 18.11
CA GLY A 747 -32.42 -57.02 16.92
C GLY A 747 -31.95 -56.44 15.56
N VAL A 748 -31.06 -57.15 14.87
CA VAL A 748 -30.92 -57.45 13.40
C VAL A 748 -31.83 -56.74 12.35
N GLY A 749 -31.25 -56.35 11.19
CA GLY A 749 -31.90 -56.50 9.87
C GLY A 749 -31.64 -55.46 8.74
N SER A 750 -30.56 -55.65 7.97
CA SER A 750 -30.39 -55.55 6.49
C SER A 750 -31.15 -54.52 5.62
N GLU A 751 -30.44 -53.68 4.84
CA GLU A 751 -30.16 -53.83 3.37
C GLU A 751 -29.68 -52.52 2.69
N THR A 752 -28.68 -52.74 1.84
CA THR A 752 -27.96 -51.94 0.83
C THR A 752 -28.62 -50.75 0.12
N GLY A 753 -27.82 -49.72 -0.18
CA GLY A 753 -28.10 -48.78 -1.26
C GLY A 753 -27.14 -47.58 -1.43
N VAL A 754 -26.12 -47.76 -2.29
CA VAL A 754 -25.51 -46.72 -3.16
C VAL A 754 -24.52 -45.71 -2.55
N ASP A 755 -23.27 -46.16 -2.41
CA ASP A 755 -21.96 -45.58 -2.78
C ASP A 755 -21.71 -44.04 -2.87
N SER A 756 -22.49 -43.19 -2.20
CA SER A 756 -22.22 -41.74 -2.09
C SER A 756 -22.34 -41.17 -0.67
N GLY A 757 -22.86 -41.94 0.29
CA GLY A 757 -22.91 -41.53 1.70
C GLY A 757 -21.59 -41.72 2.44
N VAL A 758 -20.74 -42.64 1.98
CA VAL A 758 -19.47 -42.97 2.66
C VAL A 758 -18.48 -41.81 2.58
N GLU A 759 -18.35 -41.16 1.42
CA GLU A 759 -17.42 -40.03 1.24
C GLU A 759 -17.78 -38.79 2.08
N TYR A 760 -19.06 -38.53 2.32
CA TYR A 760 -19.47 -37.40 3.15
C TYR A 760 -19.42 -37.71 4.66
N GLU A 761 -19.73 -38.95 5.06
CA GLU A 761 -19.48 -39.40 6.44
C GLU A 761 -17.97 -39.31 6.76
N ASP A 762 -17.09 -39.71 5.84
CA ASP A 762 -15.64 -39.53 5.97
C ASP A 762 -15.23 -38.05 6.03
N TRP A 763 -15.89 -37.17 5.26
CA TRP A 763 -15.69 -35.72 5.35
C TRP A 763 -16.03 -35.20 6.75
N LYS A 764 -17.20 -35.57 7.29
CA LYS A 764 -17.66 -35.08 8.59
C LYS A 764 -16.83 -35.63 9.75
N VAL A 765 -16.37 -36.87 9.66
CA VAL A 765 -15.43 -37.46 10.62
C VAL A 765 -14.09 -36.73 10.60
N SER A 766 -13.58 -36.36 9.42
CA SER A 766 -12.32 -35.63 9.28
C SER A 766 -12.43 -34.12 9.58
N HIS A 767 -13.65 -33.56 9.55
CA HIS A 767 -13.96 -32.16 9.80
C HIS A 767 -15.02 -32.04 10.91
N PRO A 768 -14.66 -32.28 12.19
CA PRO A 768 -15.62 -32.23 13.30
C PRO A 768 -16.21 -30.83 13.55
N SER A 769 -15.62 -29.79 12.94
CA SER A 769 -16.15 -28.43 12.92
C SER A 769 -16.12 -27.89 11.48
N LEU A 770 -17.20 -27.25 11.05
CA LEU A 770 -17.28 -26.57 9.76
C LEU A 770 -16.73 -25.16 9.88
N ARG A 771 -15.59 -24.87 9.22
CA ARG A 771 -14.96 -23.55 9.25
C ARG A 771 -15.48 -22.69 8.10
N VAL A 772 -16.10 -21.57 8.43
CA VAL A 772 -16.76 -20.68 7.46
C VAL A 772 -16.08 -19.32 7.45
N GLY A 773 -15.58 -18.90 6.30
CA GLY A 773 -15.06 -17.56 6.07
C GLY A 773 -16.17 -16.57 5.73
N VAL A 774 -16.21 -15.44 6.43
CA VAL A 774 -17.16 -14.34 6.22
C VAL A 774 -16.47 -12.99 6.40
N MET A 775 -16.97 -11.95 5.72
CA MET A 775 -16.45 -10.59 5.93
C MET A 775 -16.91 -10.07 7.29
N ALA A 776 -16.08 -9.29 8.00
CA ALA A 776 -16.35 -8.92 9.39
C ALA A 776 -17.19 -7.65 9.56
N ASP A 777 -17.37 -6.91 8.48
CA ASP A 777 -17.75 -5.49 8.45
C ASP A 777 -18.78 -5.17 7.37
N GLN A 778 -19.72 -6.10 7.11
CA GLN A 778 -20.83 -5.90 6.19
C GLN A 778 -22.17 -5.78 6.94
N PRO A 779 -22.67 -4.56 7.22
CA PRO A 779 -23.92 -4.35 7.94
C PRO A 779 -25.09 -5.13 7.33
N GLY A 780 -25.78 -5.92 8.16
CA GLY A 780 -26.89 -6.79 7.74
C GLY A 780 -26.48 -8.09 7.05
N MET A 781 -25.30 -8.17 6.43
CA MET A 781 -24.79 -9.40 5.81
C MET A 781 -23.94 -10.21 6.79
N SER A 782 -22.86 -9.63 7.30
CA SER A 782 -22.00 -10.26 8.31
C SER A 782 -21.29 -9.18 9.13
N THR A 783 -21.52 -9.17 10.44
CA THR A 783 -20.90 -8.23 11.37
C THR A 783 -20.36 -8.98 12.58
N TYR A 784 -19.14 -8.67 12.97
CA TYR A 784 -18.52 -9.21 14.17
C TYR A 784 -18.54 -8.17 15.30
N ASP A 785 -19.27 -8.46 16.38
CA ASP A 785 -19.21 -7.68 17.61
C ASP A 785 -18.04 -8.18 18.47
N GLU A 786 -16.91 -7.46 18.43
CA GLU A 786 -15.71 -7.81 19.20
C GLU A 786 -15.93 -7.83 20.72
N LYS A 787 -16.89 -7.04 21.23
CA LYS A 787 -17.16 -6.94 22.67
C LYS A 787 -17.94 -8.14 23.16
N LYS A 788 -18.87 -8.64 22.35
CA LYS A 788 -19.70 -9.81 22.66
C LYS A 788 -19.12 -11.12 22.14
N ASN A 789 -18.11 -11.05 21.27
CA ASN A 789 -17.54 -12.20 20.56
C ASN A 789 -18.64 -12.96 19.80
N GLU A 790 -19.48 -12.22 19.08
CA GLU A 790 -20.68 -12.73 18.44
C GLU A 790 -20.73 -12.29 16.97
N TRP A 791 -21.09 -13.24 16.12
CA TRP A 791 -21.33 -13.02 14.70
C TRP A 791 -22.84 -12.88 14.47
N THR A 792 -23.24 -11.82 13.76
CA THR A 792 -24.63 -11.56 13.37
C THR A 792 -24.72 -11.16 11.90
N GLY A 793 -25.88 -11.34 11.28
CA GLY A 793 -26.15 -10.97 9.89
C GLY A 793 -26.64 -12.12 9.02
N TYR A 794 -27.10 -11.78 7.84
CA TYR A 794 -27.72 -12.67 6.87
C TYR A 794 -26.81 -13.82 6.41
N ASP A 795 -25.53 -13.57 6.14
CA ASP A 795 -24.55 -14.60 5.78
C ASP A 795 -24.27 -15.54 6.96
N ILE A 796 -24.31 -15.02 8.19
CA ILE A 796 -24.12 -15.83 9.41
C ILE A 796 -25.29 -16.82 9.57
N ASP A 797 -26.51 -16.33 9.40
CA ASP A 797 -27.71 -17.17 9.49
C ASP A 797 -27.78 -18.16 8.32
N MET A 798 -27.43 -17.72 7.11
CA MET A 798 -27.35 -18.59 5.93
C MET A 798 -26.32 -19.72 6.12
N ALA A 799 -25.12 -19.40 6.61
CA ALA A 799 -24.07 -20.37 6.90
C ALA A 799 -24.51 -21.40 7.96
N ARG A 800 -25.14 -20.94 9.06
CA ARG A 800 -25.70 -21.84 10.08
C ARG A 800 -26.80 -22.73 9.53
N ALA A 801 -27.70 -22.19 8.70
CA ALA A 801 -28.77 -22.96 8.07
C ALA A 801 -28.21 -24.03 7.13
N ILE A 802 -27.18 -23.71 6.35
CA ILE A 802 -26.45 -24.67 5.50
C ILE A 802 -25.80 -25.76 6.37
N ALA A 803 -25.07 -25.36 7.42
CA ALA A 803 -24.35 -26.26 8.31
C ALA A 803 -25.29 -27.27 9.02
N MET A 804 -26.44 -26.80 9.52
CA MET A 804 -27.46 -27.68 10.14
C MET A 804 -27.97 -28.75 9.17
N ARG A 805 -28.16 -28.41 7.90
CA ARG A 805 -28.59 -29.37 6.87
C ARG A 805 -27.52 -30.38 6.49
N MET A 806 -26.28 -29.93 6.57
CA MET A 806 -25.08 -30.76 6.47
C MET A 806 -24.83 -31.61 7.73
N GLY A 807 -25.65 -31.44 8.78
CA GLY A 807 -25.63 -32.23 10.01
C GLY A 807 -24.71 -31.68 11.10
N TYR A 808 -24.19 -30.46 10.98
CA TYR A 808 -23.41 -29.79 12.03
C TYR A 808 -24.33 -29.10 13.05
N ALA A 809 -24.00 -29.21 14.34
CA ALA A 809 -24.60 -28.40 15.38
C ALA A 809 -24.10 -26.94 15.32
N ILE A 810 -24.82 -26.00 15.96
CA ILE A 810 -24.48 -24.56 15.91
C ILE A 810 -23.07 -24.29 16.46
N ASP A 811 -22.68 -24.99 17.51
CA ASP A 811 -21.38 -24.88 18.17
C ASP A 811 -20.25 -25.59 17.41
N GLU A 812 -20.58 -26.40 16.40
CA GLU A 812 -19.62 -27.00 15.47
C GLU A 812 -19.30 -26.08 14.28
N VAL A 813 -19.95 -24.91 14.16
CA VAL A 813 -19.68 -23.92 13.09
C VAL A 813 -18.72 -22.85 13.61
N VAL A 814 -17.57 -22.72 12.95
CA VAL A 814 -16.52 -21.76 13.34
C VAL A 814 -16.36 -20.70 12.27
N PHE A 815 -16.68 -19.45 12.60
CA PHE A 815 -16.51 -18.32 11.68
C PHE A 815 -15.10 -17.73 11.74
N SER A 816 -14.52 -17.42 10.59
CA SER A 816 -13.24 -16.73 10.43
C SER A 816 -13.42 -15.46 9.59
N PRO A 817 -12.83 -14.32 9.98
CA PRO A 817 -12.87 -13.13 9.16
C PRO A 817 -12.05 -13.33 7.88
N VAL A 818 -12.61 -12.96 6.73
CA VAL A 818 -11.93 -12.96 5.42
C VAL A 818 -12.07 -11.59 4.75
N THR A 819 -11.14 -11.27 3.86
CA THR A 819 -11.17 -10.07 3.01
C THR A 819 -11.36 -10.47 1.56
N THR A 820 -11.73 -9.50 0.72
CA THR A 820 -11.84 -9.68 -0.74
C THR A 820 -10.57 -10.26 -1.37
N GLU A 821 -9.40 -9.86 -0.86
CA GLU A 821 -8.10 -10.26 -1.37
C GLU A 821 -7.66 -11.65 -0.89
N ASN A 822 -8.02 -12.06 0.34
CA ASN A 822 -7.52 -13.29 0.95
C ASN A 822 -8.49 -14.48 0.91
N ARG A 823 -9.79 -14.25 0.61
CA ARG A 823 -10.85 -15.27 0.65
C ARG A 823 -10.57 -16.51 -0.21
N SER A 824 -9.94 -16.32 -1.37
CA SER A 824 -9.51 -17.42 -2.26
C SER A 824 -8.38 -18.24 -1.63
N ASN A 825 -7.41 -17.55 -1.02
CA ASN A 825 -6.23 -18.17 -0.42
C ASN A 825 -6.60 -18.97 0.84
N VAL A 826 -7.44 -18.41 1.73
CA VAL A 826 -7.88 -19.14 2.93
C VAL A 826 -8.67 -20.43 2.60
N LEU A 827 -9.39 -20.47 1.47
CA LEU A 827 -10.04 -21.67 0.95
C LEU A 827 -9.04 -22.67 0.38
N ARG A 828 -8.11 -22.20 -0.47
CA ARG A 828 -7.05 -23.03 -1.08
C ARG A 828 -6.13 -23.65 -0.02
N ASP A 829 -5.76 -22.89 0.99
CA ASP A 829 -4.87 -23.30 2.09
C ASP A 829 -5.54 -24.27 3.10
N GLY A 830 -6.85 -24.53 2.98
CA GLY A 830 -7.57 -25.35 3.95
C GLY A 830 -7.80 -24.69 5.31
N ARG A 831 -7.64 -23.35 5.40
CA ARG A 831 -7.89 -22.58 6.62
C ARG A 831 -9.38 -22.45 6.91
N VAL A 832 -10.20 -22.37 5.87
CA VAL A 832 -11.66 -22.48 5.93
C VAL A 832 -12.17 -23.53 4.94
N ASP A 833 -13.36 -24.04 5.19
CA ASP A 833 -14.02 -25.07 4.38
C ASP A 833 -15.00 -24.43 3.38
N LEU A 834 -15.71 -23.38 3.81
CA LEU A 834 -16.64 -22.59 2.99
C LEU A 834 -16.32 -21.10 3.11
N VAL A 835 -16.65 -20.31 2.08
CA VAL A 835 -16.71 -18.84 2.16
C VAL A 835 -18.04 -18.36 1.59
N LEU A 836 -18.76 -17.50 2.32
CA LEU A 836 -19.97 -16.84 1.83
C LEU A 836 -19.60 -15.45 1.30
N THR A 837 -19.88 -15.17 0.03
CA THR A 837 -19.42 -13.93 -0.60
C THR A 837 -20.14 -13.59 -1.91
N GLU A 838 -20.01 -12.33 -2.35
CA GLU A 838 -20.69 -11.71 -3.50
C GLU A 838 -20.08 -11.99 -4.88
N ASP A 839 -18.98 -12.76 -4.94
CA ASP A 839 -18.10 -12.80 -6.11
C ASP A 839 -18.06 -14.15 -6.81
N ARG A 840 -18.44 -14.14 -8.09
CA ARG A 840 -18.33 -15.27 -9.02
C ARG A 840 -16.92 -15.44 -9.59
N LYS A 841 -16.05 -14.43 -9.47
CA LYS A 841 -14.65 -14.42 -9.95
C LYS A 841 -13.66 -15.09 -8.99
N LEU A 842 -14.16 -15.92 -8.07
CA LEU A 842 -13.34 -16.86 -7.30
C LEU A 842 -12.86 -18.05 -8.15
N ALA A 843 -13.52 -18.32 -9.27
CA ALA A 843 -13.04 -19.27 -10.27
C ALA A 843 -11.96 -18.60 -11.13
N SER A 844 -10.77 -19.18 -11.12
CA SER A 844 -9.69 -18.85 -12.04
C SER A 844 -10.13 -19.09 -13.50
N PRO A 845 -9.54 -18.43 -14.51
CA PRO A 845 -9.93 -18.55 -15.92
C PRO A 845 -9.88 -19.98 -16.50
N ASP A 846 -9.24 -20.91 -15.80
CA ASP A 846 -9.07 -22.33 -16.08
C ASP A 846 -9.95 -23.27 -15.22
N GLY A 847 -10.74 -22.73 -14.27
CA GLY A 847 -11.81 -23.43 -13.55
C GLY A 847 -11.36 -24.52 -12.55
N SER A 848 -10.09 -24.58 -12.14
CA SER A 848 -9.51 -25.77 -11.51
C SER A 848 -9.46 -25.78 -9.97
N SER A 849 -9.47 -24.64 -9.25
CA SER A 849 -9.18 -24.64 -7.79
C SER A 849 -10.33 -24.33 -6.83
N ILE A 850 -11.33 -23.53 -7.24
CA ILE A 850 -12.46 -23.12 -6.40
C ILE A 850 -13.77 -23.33 -7.17
N THR A 851 -14.76 -23.91 -6.52
CA THR A 851 -16.11 -24.12 -7.04
C THR A 851 -17.12 -23.34 -6.21
N PHE A 852 -18.29 -23.10 -6.78
CA PHE A 852 -19.28 -22.19 -6.22
C PHE A 852 -20.67 -22.84 -6.24
N ALA A 853 -21.44 -22.61 -5.19
CA ALA A 853 -22.82 -23.07 -5.04
C ALA A 853 -23.73 -21.87 -4.73
N GLY A 854 -24.81 -21.71 -5.50
CA GLY A 854 -25.70 -20.56 -5.35
C GLY A 854 -26.32 -20.11 -6.69
N PRO A 855 -26.71 -18.83 -6.78
CA PRO A 855 -26.72 -17.82 -5.70
C PRO A 855 -27.79 -18.09 -4.62
N TYR A 856 -27.49 -17.72 -3.37
CA TYR A 856 -28.48 -17.67 -2.27
C TYR A 856 -29.07 -16.27 -2.07
N TYR A 857 -28.43 -15.23 -2.61
CA TYR A 857 -28.95 -13.85 -2.59
C TYR A 857 -28.45 -13.08 -3.83
N GLN A 858 -29.25 -12.12 -4.30
CA GLN A 858 -28.92 -11.26 -5.43
C GLN A 858 -29.11 -9.79 -5.03
N ALA A 859 -28.04 -9.00 -5.12
CA ALA A 859 -28.05 -7.56 -4.84
C ALA A 859 -28.38 -6.74 -6.09
N ASN A 860 -28.99 -5.57 -5.88
CA ASN A 860 -29.35 -4.66 -6.96
C ASN A 860 -28.14 -3.77 -7.27
N GLY A 861 -27.79 -3.61 -8.54
CA GLY A 861 -26.45 -3.26 -9.02
C GLY A 861 -26.17 -1.79 -9.38
N ALA A 862 -24.94 -1.57 -9.88
CA ALA A 862 -24.22 -0.30 -9.99
C ALA A 862 -24.55 0.57 -11.23
N PHE A 863 -25.60 0.20 -11.97
CA PHE A 863 -25.99 0.85 -13.22
C PHE A 863 -27.50 1.04 -13.29
N LEU A 864 -27.92 2.18 -13.85
CA LEU A 864 -29.31 2.47 -14.17
C LEU A 864 -29.48 2.43 -15.69
N VAL A 865 -30.44 1.64 -16.17
CA VAL A 865 -30.68 1.40 -17.61
C VAL A 865 -32.12 1.70 -17.99
N ARG A 866 -32.32 2.05 -19.27
CA ARG A 866 -33.66 2.25 -19.84
C ARG A 866 -34.38 0.90 -19.96
N LYS A 867 -35.61 0.80 -19.43
CA LYS A 867 -36.43 -0.44 -19.50
C LYS A 867 -36.81 -0.80 -20.94
N ASP A 868 -37.30 0.18 -21.68
CA ASP A 868 -37.82 -0.01 -23.05
C ASP A 868 -36.84 0.59 -24.06
N SER A 869 -35.73 -0.11 -24.28
CA SER A 869 -34.75 0.25 -25.31
C SER A 869 -35.11 -0.41 -26.64
N SER A 870 -35.31 0.39 -27.69
CA SER A 870 -35.60 -0.11 -29.04
C SER A 870 -34.37 -0.67 -29.77
N LYS A 871 -33.17 -0.50 -29.19
CA LYS A 871 -31.89 -0.77 -29.85
C LYS A 871 -31.06 -1.86 -29.18
N TYR A 872 -31.10 -1.93 -27.85
CA TYR A 872 -30.30 -2.85 -27.04
C TYR A 872 -31.17 -3.53 -26.01
N GLU A 873 -31.06 -4.86 -25.91
CA GLU A 873 -31.59 -5.61 -24.79
C GLU A 873 -30.49 -5.67 -23.72
N ILE A 874 -30.73 -5.00 -22.58
CA ILE A 874 -29.74 -4.85 -21.51
C ILE A 874 -30.31 -5.51 -20.27
N ASN A 875 -29.84 -6.72 -19.96
CA ASN A 875 -30.31 -7.56 -18.88
C ASN A 875 -29.40 -7.47 -17.65
N ASP A 876 -28.09 -7.42 -17.85
CA ASP A 876 -27.05 -7.27 -16.82
C ASP A 876 -25.89 -6.35 -17.28
N SER A 877 -24.93 -6.08 -16.40
CA SER A 877 -23.79 -5.20 -16.71
C SER A 877 -22.87 -5.75 -17.80
N SER A 878 -22.82 -7.07 -18.02
CA SER A 878 -21.99 -7.65 -19.08
C SER A 878 -22.52 -7.32 -20.47
N ASP A 879 -23.83 -7.09 -20.62
CA ASP A 879 -24.43 -6.61 -21.86
C ASP A 879 -23.89 -5.23 -22.26
N LEU A 880 -23.63 -4.36 -21.29
CA LEU A 880 -23.04 -3.04 -21.54
C LEU A 880 -21.64 -3.15 -22.17
N GLN A 881 -20.87 -4.16 -21.75
CA GLN A 881 -19.51 -4.41 -22.24
C GLN A 881 -19.52 -5.14 -23.59
N ASN A 882 -20.22 -6.27 -23.66
CA ASN A 882 -20.24 -7.15 -24.83
C ASN A 882 -20.84 -6.46 -26.06
N GLN A 883 -21.87 -5.63 -25.86
CA GLN A 883 -22.51 -4.87 -26.93
C GLN A 883 -21.91 -3.46 -27.11
N ASN A 884 -20.86 -3.14 -26.34
CA ASN A 884 -20.11 -1.90 -26.36
C ASN A 884 -21.00 -0.65 -26.20
N ILE A 885 -21.96 -0.71 -25.27
CA ILE A 885 -22.95 0.32 -25.02
C ILE A 885 -22.30 1.41 -24.15
N PRO A 886 -22.20 2.67 -24.61
CA PRO A 886 -21.58 3.73 -23.83
C PRO A 886 -22.39 4.04 -22.56
N VAL A 887 -21.74 4.00 -21.41
CA VAL A 887 -22.31 4.39 -20.11
C VAL A 887 -22.11 5.89 -19.90
N CYS A 888 -23.18 6.59 -19.57
CA CYS A 888 -23.12 8.00 -19.21
C CYS A 888 -22.66 8.19 -17.76
N ILE A 889 -21.68 9.07 -17.57
CA ILE A 889 -21.18 9.49 -16.26
C ILE A 889 -20.83 10.99 -16.30
N GLU A 890 -20.89 11.65 -15.15
CA GLU A 890 -20.49 13.05 -15.01
C GLU A 890 -19.00 13.28 -15.35
N ARG A 891 -18.71 14.42 -15.96
CA ARG A 891 -17.37 14.81 -16.38
C ARG A 891 -16.45 15.02 -15.17
N GLY A 892 -15.31 14.34 -15.17
CA GLY A 892 -14.31 14.46 -14.12
C GLY A 892 -14.58 13.59 -12.89
N SER A 893 -15.55 12.66 -12.97
CA SER A 893 -15.79 11.68 -11.91
C SER A 893 -14.57 10.79 -11.71
N THR A 894 -14.22 10.53 -10.45
CA THR A 894 -13.17 9.56 -10.07
C THR A 894 -13.51 8.13 -10.54
N HIS A 895 -14.79 7.83 -10.77
CA HIS A 895 -15.29 6.54 -11.23
C HIS A 895 -15.08 6.29 -12.74
N GLU A 896 -14.78 7.32 -13.55
CA GLU A 896 -14.52 7.16 -15.00
C GLU A 896 -13.32 6.24 -15.26
N LYS A 897 -12.23 6.45 -14.52
CA LYS A 897 -11.00 5.67 -14.65
C LYS A 897 -11.27 4.21 -14.27
N MET A 898 -11.99 4.00 -13.17
CA MET A 898 -12.38 2.67 -12.68
C MET A 898 -13.26 1.91 -13.69
N LEU A 899 -14.26 2.57 -14.29
CA LEU A 899 -15.12 1.95 -15.31
C LEU A 899 -14.35 1.54 -16.56
N THR A 900 -13.42 2.39 -16.99
CA THR A 900 -12.59 2.13 -18.18
C THR A 900 -11.62 0.96 -17.92
N GLU A 901 -11.01 0.90 -16.73
CA GLU A 901 -10.17 -0.22 -16.29
C GLU A 901 -10.95 -1.54 -16.19
N GLN A 902 -12.24 -1.47 -15.87
CA GLN A 902 -13.14 -2.62 -15.81
C GLN A 902 -13.68 -3.07 -17.17
N GLY A 903 -13.35 -2.36 -18.26
CA GLY A 903 -13.74 -2.72 -19.63
C GLY A 903 -15.08 -2.14 -20.09
N PHE A 904 -15.63 -1.14 -19.39
CA PHE A 904 -16.82 -0.41 -19.83
C PHE A 904 -16.46 0.76 -20.74
N THR A 905 -17.29 0.99 -21.76
CA THR A 905 -17.15 2.15 -22.64
C THR A 905 -17.88 3.35 -22.05
N VAL A 906 -17.20 4.49 -21.94
CA VAL A 906 -17.76 5.73 -21.37
C VAL A 906 -18.19 6.68 -22.50
N MET A 907 -19.38 7.27 -22.38
CA MET A 907 -19.92 8.23 -23.35
C MET A 907 -19.06 9.50 -23.45
N LYS A 908 -18.87 10.05 -24.66
CA LYS A 908 -18.21 11.35 -24.90
C LYS A 908 -18.99 12.19 -25.93
N PRO A 909 -19.21 13.51 -25.71
CA PRO A 909 -18.82 14.27 -24.52
C PRO A 909 -19.70 13.95 -23.30
N GLN A 910 -19.11 13.99 -22.11
CA GLN A 910 -19.81 13.76 -20.85
C GLN A 910 -20.55 15.02 -20.37
N PRO A 911 -21.76 14.88 -19.78
CA PRO A 911 -22.43 15.96 -19.07
C PRO A 911 -21.62 16.46 -17.86
N SER A 912 -21.84 17.71 -17.44
CA SER A 912 -21.17 18.28 -16.25
C SER A 912 -21.79 17.87 -14.92
N THR A 913 -22.92 17.15 -14.91
CA THR A 913 -23.65 16.72 -13.71
C THR A 913 -24.32 15.36 -13.94
N PRO A 914 -24.58 14.55 -12.89
CA PRO A 914 -25.28 13.26 -13.00
C PRO A 914 -26.71 13.41 -13.51
N GLN A 915 -27.37 14.52 -13.17
CA GLN A 915 -28.71 14.86 -13.64
C GLN A 915 -28.78 14.94 -15.18
N GLY A 916 -27.73 15.45 -15.83
CA GLY A 916 -27.65 15.48 -17.30
C GLY A 916 -27.64 14.08 -17.92
N CYS A 917 -26.96 13.11 -17.28
CA CYS A 917 -27.01 11.72 -17.73
C CYS A 917 -28.40 11.09 -17.56
N LEU A 918 -29.12 11.44 -16.49
CA LEU A 918 -30.49 10.97 -16.27
C LEU A 918 -31.46 11.57 -17.29
N GLU A 919 -31.37 12.88 -17.56
CA GLU A 919 -32.19 13.56 -18.58
C GLU A 919 -32.00 12.92 -19.96
N ASP A 920 -30.76 12.64 -20.33
CA ASP A 920 -30.47 11.93 -21.57
C ASP A 920 -30.97 10.48 -21.51
N LEU A 921 -30.80 9.76 -20.40
CA LEU A 921 -31.28 8.38 -20.26
C LEU A 921 -32.81 8.27 -20.37
N LEU A 922 -33.56 9.24 -19.82
CA LEU A 922 -35.02 9.29 -19.90
C LEU A 922 -35.53 9.72 -21.27
N ASN A 923 -34.79 10.55 -22.00
CA ASN A 923 -35.17 11.01 -23.33
C ASN A 923 -34.95 9.92 -24.40
N LYS A 924 -36.03 9.31 -24.87
CA LYS A 924 -36.01 8.23 -25.87
C LYS A 924 -35.34 8.59 -27.20
N ASN A 925 -35.15 9.88 -27.50
CA ASN A 925 -34.49 10.36 -28.72
C ASN A 925 -32.96 10.44 -28.60
N THR A 926 -32.38 10.22 -27.43
CA THR A 926 -30.93 10.19 -27.22
C THR A 926 -30.38 8.77 -27.36
N ASN A 927 -29.06 8.68 -27.61
CA ASN A 927 -28.33 7.42 -27.65
C ASN A 927 -27.78 6.99 -26.28
N VAL A 928 -28.39 7.45 -25.18
CA VAL A 928 -27.99 7.06 -23.81
C VAL A 928 -28.90 5.96 -23.31
N TYR A 929 -28.31 4.79 -23.04
CA TYR A 929 -29.06 3.58 -22.64
C TYR A 929 -28.69 3.08 -21.24
N ALA A 930 -27.57 3.56 -20.68
CA ALA A 930 -27.12 3.25 -19.34
C ALA A 930 -26.42 4.46 -18.72
N MET A 931 -26.58 4.64 -17.41
CA MET A 931 -25.81 5.61 -16.61
C MET A 931 -25.30 4.97 -15.32
N THR A 932 -24.28 5.58 -14.73
CA THR A 932 -23.75 5.22 -13.41
C THR A 932 -23.41 6.46 -12.60
N SER A 933 -23.51 6.33 -11.28
CA SER A 933 -23.38 7.37 -10.25
C SER A 933 -23.31 6.66 -8.89
N ASP A 934 -23.30 7.42 -7.79
CA ASP A 934 -23.50 6.91 -6.43
C ASP A 934 -24.77 6.03 -6.31
N ASP A 935 -24.68 4.93 -5.56
CA ASP A 935 -25.72 3.91 -5.46
C ASP A 935 -27.02 4.45 -4.85
N VAL A 936 -26.92 5.40 -3.91
CA VAL A 936 -28.04 6.14 -3.31
C VAL A 936 -28.78 6.98 -4.36
N PHE A 937 -28.06 7.62 -5.30
CA PHE A 937 -28.67 8.41 -6.36
C PHE A 937 -29.36 7.51 -7.39
N LEU A 938 -28.70 6.43 -7.81
CA LEU A 938 -29.28 5.47 -8.75
C LEU A 938 -30.54 4.81 -8.19
N ALA A 939 -30.53 4.43 -6.91
CA ALA A 939 -31.68 3.84 -6.22
C ALA A 939 -32.85 4.83 -6.12
N ARG A 940 -32.57 6.12 -5.85
CA ARG A 940 -33.60 7.17 -5.87
C ARG A 940 -34.20 7.32 -7.27
N TYR A 941 -33.38 7.44 -8.32
CA TYR A 941 -33.86 7.61 -9.69
C TYR A 941 -34.66 6.42 -10.19
N ALA A 942 -34.25 5.18 -9.86
CA ALA A 942 -35.00 3.97 -10.19
C ALA A 942 -36.39 3.91 -9.52
N ASN A 943 -36.57 4.59 -8.38
CA ASN A 943 -37.84 4.67 -7.68
C ASN A 943 -38.70 5.86 -8.12
N GLU A 944 -38.06 6.95 -8.57
CA GLU A 944 -38.71 8.19 -9.01
C GLU A 944 -39.19 8.12 -10.47
N TYR A 945 -38.49 7.38 -11.34
CA TYR A 945 -38.78 7.29 -12.77
C TYR A 945 -39.10 5.85 -13.20
N SER A 946 -40.29 5.66 -13.75
CA SER A 946 -40.80 4.33 -14.14
C SER A 946 -40.10 3.73 -15.36
N GLU A 947 -39.49 4.57 -16.18
CA GLU A 947 -38.89 4.30 -17.49
C GLU A 947 -37.50 3.66 -17.40
N VAL A 948 -36.90 3.67 -16.21
CA VAL A 948 -35.56 3.15 -15.93
C VAL A 948 -35.62 2.07 -14.85
N ARG A 949 -34.63 1.18 -14.84
CA ARG A 949 -34.42 0.18 -13.81
C ARG A 949 -32.95 0.07 -13.46
N MET A 950 -32.63 -0.35 -12.24
CA MET A 950 -31.28 -0.77 -11.94
C MET A 950 -30.99 -2.14 -12.56
N LEU A 951 -29.76 -2.36 -12.98
CA LEU A 951 -29.25 -3.70 -13.31
C LEU A 951 -28.92 -4.45 -12.02
N ASP A 952 -29.24 -5.75 -11.91
CA ASP A 952 -29.03 -6.55 -10.68
C ASP A 952 -27.75 -7.41 -10.79
N ASP A 953 -26.59 -6.83 -10.46
CA ASP A 953 -25.26 -7.37 -10.80
C ASP A 953 -24.47 -8.05 -9.67
N GLY A 954 -24.98 -8.13 -8.44
CA GLY A 954 -24.30 -8.84 -7.33
C GLY A 954 -24.93 -10.21 -7.04
N ARG A 955 -24.19 -11.33 -7.17
CA ARG A 955 -24.69 -12.68 -6.85
C ARG A 955 -23.91 -13.28 -5.68
N TYR A 956 -24.57 -13.39 -4.53
CA TYR A 956 -24.00 -13.99 -3.33
C TYR A 956 -24.18 -15.50 -3.36
N GLY A 957 -23.11 -16.22 -3.04
CA GLY A 957 -23.11 -17.67 -2.98
C GLY A 957 -21.97 -18.20 -2.13
N VAL A 958 -21.81 -19.52 -2.16
CA VAL A 958 -20.91 -20.27 -1.29
C VAL A 958 -19.76 -20.81 -2.10
N ALA A 959 -18.56 -20.31 -1.84
CA ALA A 959 -17.32 -20.76 -2.44
C ALA A 959 -16.67 -21.86 -1.60
N MET A 960 -16.08 -22.85 -2.27
CA MET A 960 -15.36 -23.97 -1.65
C MET A 960 -14.30 -24.52 -2.61
N ARG A 961 -13.42 -25.43 -2.17
CA ARG A 961 -12.40 -26.03 -3.04
C ARG A 961 -13.04 -26.91 -4.14
N SER A 962 -12.51 -26.90 -5.36
CA SER A 962 -13.01 -27.74 -6.46
C SER A 962 -12.82 -29.24 -6.22
N GLY A 963 -11.82 -29.64 -5.43
CA GLY A 963 -11.52 -31.03 -5.06
C GLY A 963 -12.43 -31.63 -3.98
N THR A 964 -13.55 -30.97 -3.64
CA THR A 964 -14.51 -31.45 -2.62
C THR A 964 -15.92 -31.60 -3.22
N PRO A 965 -16.14 -32.53 -4.16
CA PRO A 965 -17.43 -32.68 -4.86
C PRO A 965 -18.56 -33.09 -3.92
N SER A 966 -18.28 -33.93 -2.91
CA SER A 966 -19.24 -34.40 -1.91
C SER A 966 -19.68 -33.25 -1.00
N LEU A 967 -18.76 -32.35 -0.60
CA LEU A 967 -19.07 -31.10 0.11
C LEU A 967 -19.96 -30.18 -0.73
N ARG A 968 -19.61 -29.97 -2.01
CA ARG A 968 -20.39 -29.14 -2.92
C ARG A 968 -21.81 -29.64 -3.10
N ARG A 969 -21.98 -30.96 -3.23
CA ARG A 969 -23.29 -31.60 -3.33
C ARG A 969 -24.15 -31.31 -2.10
N GLU A 970 -23.60 -31.48 -0.89
CA GLU A 970 -24.35 -31.23 0.34
C GLU A 970 -24.71 -29.75 0.53
N VAL A 971 -23.80 -28.83 0.20
CA VAL A 971 -24.10 -27.38 0.20
C VAL A 971 -25.21 -27.06 -0.80
N CYS A 972 -25.17 -27.64 -2.00
CA CYS A 972 -26.22 -27.47 -3.00
C CYS A 972 -27.59 -28.01 -2.55
N LEU A 973 -27.64 -29.19 -1.93
CA LEU A 973 -28.86 -29.77 -1.37
C LEU A 973 -29.42 -28.91 -0.24
N ALA A 974 -28.56 -28.39 0.63
CA ALA A 974 -28.93 -27.48 1.70
C ALA A 974 -29.55 -26.20 1.15
N LEU A 975 -28.89 -25.53 0.19
CA LEU A 975 -29.38 -24.31 -0.45
C LEU A 975 -30.73 -24.51 -1.15
N LEU A 976 -30.87 -25.59 -1.92
CA LEU A 976 -32.14 -25.93 -2.60
C LEU A 976 -33.29 -26.12 -1.60
N HIS A 977 -33.02 -26.69 -0.43
CA HIS A 977 -34.03 -26.84 0.60
C HIS A 977 -34.36 -25.51 1.29
N ILE A 978 -33.35 -24.73 1.68
CA ILE A 978 -33.51 -23.43 2.35
C ILE A 978 -34.35 -22.49 1.47
N LEU A 979 -34.07 -22.44 0.16
CA LEU A 979 -34.77 -21.60 -0.80
C LEU A 979 -36.21 -22.08 -1.09
N LYS A 980 -36.50 -23.38 -1.01
CA LYS A 980 -37.88 -23.90 -1.11
C LYS A 980 -38.72 -23.63 0.14
N GLY A 981 -38.08 -23.53 1.31
CA GLY A 981 -38.73 -23.33 2.60
C GLY A 981 -38.97 -21.85 2.96
N LYS A 982 -39.49 -21.60 4.17
CA LYS A 982 -39.70 -20.26 4.73
C LYS A 982 -38.45 -19.65 5.37
N ALA A 983 -37.43 -20.47 5.65
CA ALA A 983 -36.22 -20.06 6.35
C ALA A 983 -35.50 -18.89 5.64
N TRP A 984 -35.42 -18.94 4.31
CA TRP A 984 -34.84 -17.84 3.53
C TRP A 984 -35.59 -16.50 3.74
N ASP A 985 -36.93 -16.54 3.72
CA ASP A 985 -37.76 -15.35 3.89
C ASP A 985 -37.64 -14.77 5.32
N GLU A 986 -37.50 -15.65 6.31
CA GLU A 986 -37.31 -15.28 7.73
C GLU A 986 -35.95 -14.64 7.96
N MET A 987 -34.86 -15.27 7.48
CA MET A 987 -33.50 -14.71 7.55
C MET A 987 -33.42 -13.37 6.82
N TYR A 988 -34.08 -13.23 5.66
CA TYR A 988 -34.10 -11.98 4.92
C TYR A 988 -34.81 -10.88 5.71
N ARG A 989 -35.98 -11.17 6.29
CA ARG A 989 -36.72 -10.19 7.09
C ARG A 989 -35.95 -9.78 8.34
N ALA A 990 -35.29 -10.72 9.01
CA ALA A 990 -34.55 -10.46 10.23
C ALA A 990 -33.31 -9.58 10.02
N ASN A 991 -32.64 -9.72 8.87
CA ASN A 991 -31.32 -9.11 8.67
C ASN A 991 -31.27 -8.00 7.62
N LEU A 992 -32.12 -8.04 6.58
CA LEU A 992 -32.00 -7.17 5.39
C LEU A 992 -33.21 -6.26 5.14
N SER A 993 -34.36 -6.53 5.77
CA SER A 993 -35.59 -5.76 5.53
C SER A 993 -35.48 -4.31 5.99
N ASP A 994 -34.92 -4.05 7.17
CA ASP A 994 -34.78 -2.70 7.71
C ASP A 994 -33.79 -1.85 6.90
N LEU A 995 -32.71 -2.47 6.43
CA LEU A 995 -31.73 -1.83 5.53
C LEU A 995 -32.32 -1.48 4.16
N ARG A 996 -33.42 -2.14 3.76
CA ARG A 996 -34.14 -1.87 2.52
C ARG A 996 -35.45 -1.10 2.73
N GLY A 997 -35.58 -0.40 3.85
CA GLY A 997 -36.72 0.49 4.14
C GLY A 997 -38.05 -0.27 4.34
N GLY A 998 -37.99 -1.49 4.88
CA GLY A 998 -39.17 -2.29 5.21
C GLY A 998 -39.87 -2.97 4.03
N LYS A 999 -39.22 -3.02 2.85
CA LYS A 999 -39.78 -3.68 1.65
C LYS A 999 -39.83 -5.21 1.82
N PRO A 1000 -40.84 -5.89 1.27
CA PRO A 1000 -40.93 -7.36 1.30
C PRO A 1000 -39.72 -8.01 0.61
N PRO A 1001 -39.39 -9.28 0.94
CA PRO A 1001 -38.29 -10.00 0.31
C PRO A 1001 -38.42 -10.01 -1.23
N PRO A 1002 -37.31 -9.86 -1.97
CA PRO A 1002 -37.34 -10.03 -3.42
C PRO A 1002 -37.68 -11.49 -3.77
N ALA A 1003 -37.96 -11.74 -5.05
CA ALA A 1003 -38.13 -13.11 -5.53
C ALA A 1003 -36.85 -13.92 -5.21
N LYS A 1004 -37.04 -15.16 -4.73
CA LYS A 1004 -35.92 -16.03 -4.37
C LYS A 1004 -35.07 -16.32 -5.62
N PRO A 1005 -33.73 -16.29 -5.50
CA PRO A 1005 -32.87 -16.58 -6.62
C PRO A 1005 -33.02 -18.04 -7.08
N GLY A 1006 -32.87 -18.28 -8.39
CA GLY A 1006 -32.68 -19.63 -8.89
C GLY A 1006 -31.26 -20.11 -8.59
N VAL A 1007 -31.10 -21.31 -8.04
CA VAL A 1007 -29.77 -21.90 -7.77
C VAL A 1007 -29.17 -22.40 -9.09
N LEU A 1008 -28.54 -21.49 -9.83
CA LEU A 1008 -28.04 -21.72 -11.18
C LEU A 1008 -26.85 -22.69 -11.22
N GLU A 1009 -26.00 -22.70 -10.18
CA GLU A 1009 -24.73 -23.47 -10.15
C GLU A 1009 -24.86 -24.84 -9.47
N CYS A 1010 -26.04 -25.14 -8.95
CA CYS A 1010 -26.43 -26.46 -8.48
C CYS A 1010 -27.26 -27.23 -9.53
N LYS A 1011 -27.32 -26.70 -10.76
CA LYS A 1011 -27.84 -27.39 -11.94
C LYS A 1011 -26.66 -27.80 -12.80
N ASP A 1012 -26.20 -29.04 -12.67
CA ASP A 1012 -25.72 -29.79 -13.83
C ASP A 1012 -25.59 -31.28 -13.50
N ARG A 1013 -26.10 -32.07 -14.47
CA ARG A 1013 -25.64 -33.38 -14.98
C ARG A 1013 -25.31 -34.50 -14.01
#